data_AF-A0AAE6ZEI4-F1
#
_entry.id   AF-A0AAE6ZEI4-F1
#
_cell.length_a   1.000
_cell.length_b   1.000
_cell.length_c   1.000
_cell.angle_alpha   90.00
_cell.angle_beta   90.00
_cell.angle_gamma   90.00
#
_symmetry.space_group_name_H-M   'P 1'
#
loop_
_entity.id
_entity.type
_entity.pdbx_description
1 polymer ?
#
loop_
_entity_poly.entity_id
_entity_poly.type
_entity_poly.pdbx_seq_one_letter_code
_entity_poly.pdbx_strand_id
1 'polypeptide(L)'
;MKWNRIRWQDAGNQFLFAANIFVLVLFIAGSSLTVPAWLQVLGRMHPLVLHFPIVLLLLGSLLLFIQLREPEANRWKNCFTELLLLTAALTTAVTVIMGLLLAREGGYTDNGSIQWHKWGGVAVLWASSALYWLRAAAKPWLPKTGALVTVALLLVTGHYGADITHGNNFVLAPVTPRNTPVPLDKALVYDHLVKPILEEKCMNCHNNGKAKGGLSMELSQQLLAGGKSGKLFIPGNPAVSLLMERLHLPAEDKKHMPPAGKPQLTEEETALLYYWIKGGADFKTAVATLPARDSLYLLAAQRLQPATSEAPVYDFSAADEKLVQQLSNNYRVVYPIALHAAPLVANWYNKDKFNIQSVSELLPVKQQLIEMHLQKMPVKDADLEVLSQFKQLRVLNLSFTNITGQTLATLARLPHLQRLSLSGTPVTLQQLTSLKSAPALKELYVWNTGLSPADLQQAQKILPRATLVKGFTNDKGEQLKLNQPVVLNAVAVFKNNLQLKMQHPVRGTEIRYTTDGSVPDSLHSPVFKDSLLITGNTVVRAIACKQGWYASDPIQLSFSKTTYTPDSIRLTNQPEGSYIANGGTSLTDGQKGGTDHNNGKWLGYTKNSLEAIVQFPAPVPLKAVTIGALRNTGAYIFLPRQVEIWGGNDPRHLKLLKKVTPPADKKDDPVTTMDINCDFPLTQVSYVKIMMTQTTLPPWHPGKGNRAWLFVDELLFN
;
A
#
# COMPACT_ATOMS: atom_id res chain seq x y z
N MET A 1 24.90 -27.98 72.66
CA MET A 1 23.46 -27.92 72.32
C MET A 1 23.26 -28.45 70.90
N LYS A 2 22.75 -29.69 70.76
CA LYS A 2 22.32 -30.26 69.48
C LYS A 2 21.00 -29.59 69.08
N TRP A 3 21.06 -28.53 68.28
CA TRP A 3 19.87 -28.03 67.58
C TRP A 3 19.41 -29.12 66.60
N ASN A 4 18.19 -29.63 66.80
CA ASN A 4 17.53 -30.60 65.91
C ASN A 4 17.60 -30.11 64.46
N ARG A 5 18.50 -30.71 63.67
CA ARG A 5 18.76 -30.37 62.27
C ARG A 5 17.75 -31.01 61.31
N ILE A 6 16.61 -31.49 61.81
CA ILE A 6 15.64 -32.32 61.08
C ILE A 6 14.24 -31.80 61.39
N ARG A 7 13.64 -31.11 60.41
CA ARG A 7 12.19 -30.91 60.21
C ARG A 7 11.86 -29.96 59.05
N TRP A 8 12.65 -28.90 58.87
CA TRP A 8 12.36 -27.87 57.86
C TRP A 8 12.73 -28.28 56.42
N GLN A 9 13.83 -29.02 56.25
CA GLN A 9 14.24 -29.50 54.93
C GLN A 9 13.29 -30.59 54.40
N ASP A 10 12.83 -31.49 55.28
CA ASP A 10 11.86 -32.53 54.93
C ASP A 10 10.51 -31.93 54.56
N ALA A 11 10.05 -30.94 55.32
CA ALA A 11 8.87 -30.16 54.97
C ALA A 11 9.06 -29.45 53.61
N GLY A 12 10.19 -28.79 53.39
CA GLY A 12 10.51 -28.13 52.12
C GLY A 12 10.52 -29.09 50.93
N ASN A 13 11.05 -30.31 51.10
CA ASN A 13 11.02 -31.36 50.09
C ASN A 13 9.60 -31.82 49.76
N GLN A 14 8.76 -32.04 50.79
CA GLN A 14 7.37 -32.43 50.62
C GLN A 14 6.57 -31.33 49.92
N PHE A 15 6.77 -30.06 50.31
CA PHE A 15 6.15 -28.92 49.64
C PHE A 15 6.59 -28.80 48.19
N LEU A 16 7.88 -28.95 47.89
CA LEU A 16 8.38 -28.88 46.52
C LEU A 16 7.80 -30.00 45.65
N PHE A 17 7.73 -31.23 46.17
CA PHE A 17 7.10 -32.35 45.48
C PHE A 17 5.61 -32.10 45.21
N ALA A 18 4.86 -31.67 46.24
CA ALA A 18 3.45 -31.32 46.11
C ALA A 18 3.23 -30.18 45.10
N ALA A 19 4.09 -29.16 45.11
CA ALA A 19 4.01 -28.04 44.19
C ALA A 19 4.25 -28.45 42.72
N ASN A 20 5.17 -29.38 42.47
CA ASN A 20 5.39 -29.95 41.13
C ASN A 20 4.14 -30.68 40.61
N ILE A 21 3.50 -31.49 41.46
CA ILE A 21 2.23 -32.16 41.12
C ILE A 21 1.12 -31.14 40.87
N PHE A 22 0.99 -30.15 41.74
CA PHE A 22 -0.03 -29.11 41.61
C PHE A 22 0.13 -28.29 40.33
N VAL A 23 1.36 -27.91 39.98
CA VAL A 23 1.66 -27.23 38.71
C VAL A 23 1.31 -28.13 37.52
N LEU A 24 1.65 -29.42 37.56
CA LEU A 24 1.29 -30.37 36.50
C LEU A 24 -0.23 -30.45 36.31
N VAL A 25 -0.99 -30.53 37.40
CA VAL A 25 -2.46 -30.53 37.35
C VAL A 25 -3.00 -29.23 36.77
N LEU A 26 -2.54 -28.07 37.25
CA LEU A 26 -2.96 -26.76 36.72
C LEU A 26 -2.59 -26.58 35.24
N PHE A 27 -1.46 -27.14 34.83
CA PHE A 27 -0.98 -27.06 33.46
C PHE A 27 -1.87 -27.89 32.51
N ILE A 28 -2.18 -29.13 32.87
CA ILE A 28 -3.02 -30.04 32.08
C ILE A 28 -4.49 -29.60 32.11
N ALA A 29 -5.05 -29.33 33.29
CA ALA A 29 -6.45 -28.98 33.47
C ALA A 29 -6.78 -27.52 33.15
N GLY A 30 -5.77 -26.71 32.81
CA GLY A 30 -5.89 -25.26 32.81
C GLY A 30 -6.94 -24.72 31.83
N SER A 31 -7.17 -25.35 30.67
CA SER A 31 -8.19 -24.91 29.71
C SER A 31 -9.62 -24.99 30.25
N SER A 32 -9.85 -25.79 31.29
CA SER A 32 -11.14 -25.98 31.95
C SER A 32 -11.29 -25.16 33.23
N LEU A 33 -10.26 -24.38 33.61
CA LEU A 33 -10.18 -23.70 34.90
C LEU A 33 -10.69 -22.26 34.80
N THR A 34 -11.73 -21.93 35.58
CA THR A 34 -12.21 -20.56 35.74
C THR A 34 -11.61 -19.93 36.99
N VAL A 35 -10.87 -18.83 36.82
CA VAL A 35 -10.14 -18.17 37.92
C VAL A 35 -11.01 -17.06 38.54
N PRO A 36 -11.43 -17.18 39.81
CA PRO A 36 -12.24 -16.15 40.48
C PRO A 36 -11.46 -14.84 40.66
N ALA A 37 -12.18 -13.71 40.72
CA ALA A 37 -11.58 -12.37 40.72
C ALA A 37 -10.53 -12.14 41.81
N TRP A 38 -10.74 -12.66 43.02
CA TRP A 38 -9.76 -12.54 44.11
C TRP A 38 -8.45 -13.30 43.80
N LEU A 39 -8.53 -14.41 43.06
CA LEU A 39 -7.38 -15.23 42.69
C LEU A 39 -6.63 -14.64 41.47
N GLN A 40 -7.30 -13.84 40.64
CA GLN A 40 -6.65 -13.05 39.57
C GLN A 40 -5.60 -12.09 40.13
N VAL A 41 -5.81 -11.55 41.34
CA VAL A 41 -4.82 -10.70 42.03
C VAL A 41 -3.48 -11.44 42.19
N LEU A 42 -3.52 -12.73 42.59
CA LEU A 42 -2.30 -13.54 42.68
C LEU A 42 -1.65 -13.75 41.31
N GLY A 43 -2.43 -13.94 40.26
CA GLY A 43 -1.91 -14.02 38.89
C GLY A 43 -1.15 -12.74 38.49
N ARG A 44 -1.75 -11.58 38.73
CA ARG A 44 -1.16 -10.26 38.42
C ARG A 44 0.13 -9.95 39.19
N MET A 45 0.39 -10.65 40.28
CA MET A 45 1.66 -10.54 41.02
C MET A 45 2.83 -11.28 40.35
N HIS A 46 2.60 -12.07 39.28
CA HIS A 46 3.67 -12.79 38.60
C HIS A 46 4.89 -11.90 38.22
N PRO A 47 4.71 -10.71 37.59
CA PRO A 47 5.84 -9.82 37.28
C PRO A 47 6.57 -9.27 38.51
N LEU A 48 5.87 -9.12 39.64
CA LEU A 48 6.44 -8.65 40.90
C LEU A 48 7.38 -9.70 41.51
N VAL A 49 7.01 -10.99 41.42
CA VAL A 49 7.73 -12.07 42.11
C VAL A 49 8.82 -12.70 41.23
N LEU A 50 8.70 -12.68 39.90
CA LEU A 50 9.56 -13.46 38.99
C LEU A 50 11.07 -13.20 39.13
N HIS A 51 11.48 -12.00 39.55
CA HIS A 51 12.90 -11.67 39.67
C HIS A 51 13.56 -12.41 40.84
N PHE A 52 12.79 -12.78 41.86
CA PHE A 52 13.29 -13.44 43.05
C PHE A 52 13.85 -14.86 42.77
N PRO A 53 13.10 -15.81 42.18
CA PRO A 53 13.67 -17.12 41.82
C PRO A 53 14.77 -17.02 40.77
N ILE A 54 14.73 -16.05 39.83
CA ILE A 54 15.76 -15.86 38.81
C ILE A 54 17.13 -15.63 39.47
N VAL A 55 17.22 -14.66 40.38
CA VAL A 55 18.47 -14.31 41.05
C VAL A 55 18.99 -15.48 41.89
N LEU A 56 18.10 -16.16 42.61
CA LEU A 56 18.47 -17.32 43.42
C LEU A 56 18.96 -18.48 42.54
N LEU A 57 18.29 -18.80 41.44
CA LEU A 57 18.75 -19.86 40.54
C LEU A 57 20.12 -19.56 39.93
N LEU A 58 20.38 -18.31 39.53
CA LEU A 58 21.69 -17.90 38.99
C LEU A 58 22.79 -18.00 40.05
N LEU A 59 22.55 -17.47 41.26
CA LEU A 59 23.53 -17.50 42.35
C LEU A 59 23.81 -18.93 42.84
N GLY A 60 22.75 -19.74 43.01
CA GLY A 60 22.88 -21.15 43.38
C GLY A 60 23.62 -21.97 42.34
N SER A 61 23.32 -21.74 41.06
CA SER A 61 24.02 -22.37 39.93
C SER A 61 25.50 -22.01 39.91
N LEU A 62 25.85 -20.73 40.13
CA LEU A 62 27.25 -20.28 40.18
C LEU A 62 28.02 -20.93 41.34
N LEU A 63 27.45 -21.02 42.54
CA LEU A 63 28.10 -21.61 43.71
C LEU A 63 28.41 -23.10 43.57
N LEU A 64 27.75 -23.82 42.65
CA LEU A 64 28.08 -25.22 42.32
C LEU A 64 29.40 -25.35 41.55
N PHE A 65 29.87 -24.28 40.89
CA PHE A 65 31.16 -24.24 40.21
C PHE A 65 32.31 -23.78 41.10
N ILE A 66 32.00 -23.14 42.23
CA ILE A 66 32.99 -22.58 43.15
C ILE A 66 33.38 -23.63 44.20
N GLN A 67 34.68 -23.88 44.32
CA GLN A 67 35.27 -24.74 45.34
C GLN A 67 36.22 -23.92 46.20
N LEU A 68 35.92 -23.83 47.50
CA LEU A 68 36.75 -23.11 48.46
C LEU A 68 37.87 -24.03 48.97
N ARG A 69 39.07 -23.47 49.13
CA ARG A 69 40.25 -24.21 49.62
C ARG A 69 40.08 -24.65 51.08
N GLU A 70 39.47 -23.80 51.90
CA GLU A 70 39.21 -24.09 53.31
C GLU A 70 38.04 -25.07 53.49
N PRO A 71 38.25 -26.24 54.13
CA PRO A 71 37.22 -27.28 54.25
C PRO A 71 35.96 -26.84 54.99
N GLU A 72 36.09 -26.02 56.04
CA GLU A 72 34.95 -25.50 56.79
C GLU A 72 34.15 -24.48 55.99
N ALA A 73 34.84 -23.56 55.31
CA ALA A 73 34.21 -22.60 54.41
C ALA A 73 33.46 -23.32 53.27
N ASN A 74 34.04 -24.40 52.72
CA ASN A 74 33.39 -25.20 51.68
C ASN A 74 32.13 -25.94 52.19
N ARG A 75 32.13 -26.42 53.44
CA ARG A 75 30.93 -26.99 54.08
C ARG A 75 29.83 -25.95 54.26
N TRP A 76 30.18 -24.75 54.73
CA TRP A 76 29.24 -23.63 54.85
C TRP A 76 28.65 -23.25 53.49
N LYS A 77 29.51 -23.08 52.48
CA LYS A 77 29.09 -22.80 51.11
C LYS A 77 28.10 -23.85 50.61
N ASN A 78 28.38 -25.15 50.77
CA ASN A 78 27.47 -26.21 50.34
C ASN A 78 26.10 -26.16 51.05
N CYS A 79 26.09 -25.92 52.36
CA CYS A 79 24.84 -25.78 53.12
C CYS A 79 24.05 -24.54 52.68
N PHE A 80 24.74 -23.44 52.42
CA PHE A 80 24.15 -22.22 51.88
C PHE A 80 23.59 -22.44 50.47
N THR A 81 24.35 -23.07 49.57
CA THR A 81 23.91 -23.43 48.21
C THR A 81 22.67 -24.32 48.24
N GLU A 82 22.60 -25.27 49.16
CA GLU A 82 21.42 -26.12 49.34
C GLU A 82 20.17 -25.33 49.74
N LEU A 83 20.27 -24.46 50.75
CA LEU A 83 19.16 -23.59 51.16
C LEU A 83 18.72 -22.69 50.01
N LEU A 84 19.68 -22.15 49.27
CA LEU A 84 19.47 -21.26 48.15
C LEU A 84 18.76 -21.96 46.98
N LEU A 85 19.18 -23.17 46.61
CA LEU A 85 18.50 -23.96 45.57
C LEU A 85 17.09 -24.40 45.97
N LEU A 86 16.87 -24.76 47.24
CA LEU A 86 15.53 -25.13 47.73
C LEU A 86 14.58 -23.92 47.69
N THR A 87 15.02 -22.77 48.20
CA THR A 87 14.24 -21.53 48.17
C THR A 87 13.99 -21.05 46.74
N ALA A 88 14.97 -21.20 45.85
CA ALA A 88 14.82 -20.92 44.43
C ALA A 88 13.75 -21.81 43.79
N ALA A 89 13.77 -23.12 44.03
CA ALA A 89 12.80 -24.06 43.46
C ALA A 89 11.36 -23.82 43.97
N LEU A 90 11.20 -23.56 45.28
CA LEU A 90 9.89 -23.24 45.87
C LEU A 90 9.33 -21.92 45.35
N THR A 91 10.15 -20.88 45.25
CA THR A 91 9.70 -19.58 44.71
C THR A 91 9.50 -19.61 43.19
N THR A 92 10.20 -20.48 42.48
CA THR A 92 9.91 -20.80 41.07
C THR A 92 8.52 -21.42 40.94
N ALA A 93 8.17 -22.36 41.81
CA ALA A 93 6.85 -22.99 41.80
C ALA A 93 5.73 -21.96 42.00
N VAL A 94 5.88 -21.07 43.00
CA VAL A 94 4.94 -19.96 43.24
C VAL A 94 4.82 -19.06 42.00
N THR A 95 5.95 -18.70 41.40
CA THR A 95 6.00 -17.84 40.20
C THR A 95 5.30 -18.49 39.02
N VAL A 96 5.50 -19.79 38.78
CA VAL A 96 4.84 -20.55 37.71
C VAL A 96 3.34 -20.65 37.95
N ILE A 97 2.89 -20.93 39.17
CA ILE A 97 1.46 -20.95 39.53
C ILE A 97 0.82 -19.59 39.22
N MET A 98 1.43 -18.49 39.66
CA MET A 98 0.95 -17.13 39.37
C MET A 98 0.89 -16.87 37.85
N GLY A 99 1.91 -17.29 37.09
CA GLY A 99 1.93 -17.15 35.64
C GLY A 99 0.81 -17.93 34.93
N LEU A 100 0.55 -19.17 35.37
CA LEU A 100 -0.54 -20.00 34.84
C LEU A 100 -1.92 -19.43 35.16
N LEU A 101 -2.09 -18.79 36.32
CA LEU A 101 -3.32 -18.07 36.67
C LEU A 101 -3.48 -16.79 35.84
N LEU A 102 -2.41 -16.02 35.65
CA LEU A 102 -2.43 -14.78 34.85
C LEU A 102 -2.80 -15.06 33.39
N ALA A 103 -2.31 -16.16 32.82
CA ALA A 103 -2.62 -16.58 31.46
C ALA A 103 -4.11 -16.87 31.22
N ARG A 104 -4.93 -16.97 32.28
CA ARG A 104 -6.39 -17.14 32.19
C ARG A 104 -7.16 -15.84 32.11
N GLU A 105 -6.51 -14.69 32.34
CA GLU A 105 -7.16 -13.40 32.14
C GLU A 105 -7.35 -13.09 30.65
N GLY A 106 -8.39 -12.31 30.34
CA GLY A 106 -8.72 -11.95 28.96
C GLY A 106 -7.62 -11.12 28.27
N GLY A 107 -7.28 -11.49 27.04
CA GLY A 107 -6.31 -10.79 26.19
C GLY A 107 -5.01 -11.56 25.93
N TYR A 108 -4.83 -12.71 26.58
CA TYR A 108 -3.81 -13.70 26.25
C TYR A 108 -4.39 -14.78 25.33
N THR A 109 -3.58 -15.27 24.39
CA THR A 109 -3.94 -16.34 23.45
C THR A 109 -3.35 -17.67 23.93
N ASP A 110 -3.88 -18.81 23.48
CA ASP A 110 -3.31 -20.13 23.80
C ASP A 110 -2.33 -20.63 22.70
N ASN A 111 -1.71 -19.72 21.95
CA ASN A 111 -0.77 -20.03 20.87
C ASN A 111 0.44 -19.06 20.88
N GLY A 112 1.50 -19.37 20.12
CA GLY A 112 2.68 -18.49 19.99
C GLY A 112 3.56 -18.43 21.25
N SER A 113 4.17 -17.26 21.52
CA SER A 113 5.19 -17.09 22.57
C SER A 113 4.69 -17.40 23.98
N ILE A 114 3.40 -17.20 24.25
CA ILE A 114 2.81 -17.53 25.56
C ILE A 114 2.72 -19.03 25.80
N GLN A 115 2.48 -19.84 24.77
CA GLN A 115 2.51 -21.30 24.92
C GLN A 115 3.93 -21.74 25.27
N TRP A 116 4.93 -21.26 24.54
CA TRP A 116 6.35 -21.55 24.81
C TRP A 116 6.80 -21.06 26.17
N HIS A 117 6.36 -19.87 26.61
CA HIS A 117 6.67 -19.36 27.94
C HIS A 117 6.01 -20.19 29.06
N LYS A 118 4.77 -20.66 28.88
CA LYS A 118 4.09 -21.56 29.84
C LYS A 118 4.84 -22.88 29.98
N TRP A 119 5.20 -23.52 28.86
CA TRP A 119 6.00 -24.76 28.86
C TRP A 119 7.39 -24.53 29.45
N GLY A 120 8.05 -23.44 29.08
CA GLY A 120 9.36 -23.05 29.59
C GLY A 120 9.35 -22.84 31.10
N GLY A 121 8.34 -22.13 31.64
CA GLY A 121 8.19 -21.94 33.08
C GLY A 121 8.07 -23.24 33.86
N VAL A 122 7.25 -24.19 33.36
CA VAL A 122 7.13 -25.54 33.95
C VAL A 122 8.46 -26.31 33.83
N ALA A 123 9.14 -26.24 32.69
CA ALA A 123 10.43 -26.88 32.49
C ALA A 123 11.52 -26.32 33.44
N VAL A 124 11.54 -25.01 33.69
CA VAL A 124 12.44 -24.38 34.66
C VAL A 124 12.14 -24.83 36.09
N LEU A 125 10.87 -25.01 36.46
CA LEU A 125 10.50 -25.58 37.76
C LEU A 125 11.01 -27.02 37.91
N TRP A 126 10.83 -27.85 36.87
CA TRP A 126 11.30 -29.24 36.90
C TRP A 126 12.82 -29.33 36.93
N ALA A 127 13.51 -28.52 36.12
CA ALA A 127 14.96 -28.45 36.07
C ALA A 127 15.54 -27.95 37.40
N SER A 128 14.97 -26.92 38.01
CA SER A 128 15.40 -26.41 39.32
C SER A 128 15.14 -27.41 40.45
N SER A 129 14.00 -28.12 40.42
CA SER A 129 13.69 -29.19 41.40
C SER A 129 14.67 -30.36 41.26
N ALA A 130 14.95 -30.79 40.03
CA ALA A 130 15.93 -31.82 39.73
C ALA A 130 17.35 -31.39 40.13
N LEU A 131 17.75 -30.16 39.83
CA LEU A 131 19.05 -29.59 40.22
C LEU A 131 19.20 -29.59 41.74
N TYR A 132 18.17 -29.17 42.47
CA TYR A 132 18.16 -29.24 43.92
C TYR A 132 18.32 -30.68 44.41
N TRP A 133 17.55 -31.65 43.92
CA TRP A 133 17.69 -33.05 44.36
C TRP A 133 19.03 -33.68 43.98
N LEU A 134 19.59 -33.33 42.82
CA LEU A 134 20.86 -33.86 42.30
C LEU A 134 22.09 -33.08 42.80
N ARG A 135 21.91 -32.02 43.60
CA ARG A 135 23.00 -31.15 44.10
C ARG A 135 24.13 -31.92 44.80
N ALA A 136 23.78 -33.02 45.46
CA ALA A 136 24.68 -33.86 46.25
C ALA A 136 24.95 -35.23 45.57
N ALA A 137 24.69 -35.35 44.26
CA ALA A 137 24.94 -36.58 43.53
C ALA A 137 26.42 -37.00 43.60
N ALA A 138 26.66 -38.31 43.66
CA ALA A 138 28.00 -38.88 43.75
C ALA A 138 28.92 -38.47 42.58
N LYS A 139 28.34 -38.19 41.41
CA LYS A 139 29.06 -37.72 40.22
C LYS A 139 29.12 -36.19 40.22
N PRO A 140 30.31 -35.56 40.38
CA PRO A 140 30.44 -34.11 40.54
C PRO A 140 30.11 -33.29 39.28
N TRP A 141 30.07 -33.92 38.11
CA TRP A 141 29.65 -33.26 36.86
C TRP A 141 28.14 -33.08 36.76
N LEU A 142 27.35 -33.95 37.40
CA LEU A 142 25.89 -33.97 37.26
C LEU A 142 25.22 -32.67 37.75
N PRO A 143 25.49 -32.13 38.94
CA PRO A 143 24.92 -30.86 39.38
C PRO A 143 25.41 -29.66 38.55
N LYS A 144 26.65 -29.71 38.03
CA LYS A 144 27.19 -28.66 37.16
C LYS A 144 26.48 -28.62 35.80
N THR A 145 26.26 -29.78 35.19
CA THR A 145 25.47 -29.88 33.95
C THR A 145 24.01 -29.49 34.20
N GLY A 146 23.40 -29.93 35.29
CA GLY A 146 22.05 -29.52 35.68
C GLY A 146 21.92 -28.00 35.86
N ALA A 147 22.94 -27.36 36.43
CA ALA A 147 23.00 -25.90 36.56
C ALA A 147 23.02 -25.20 35.19
N LEU A 148 23.88 -25.65 34.26
CA LEU A 148 23.93 -25.08 32.91
C LEU A 148 22.61 -25.25 32.16
N VAL A 149 21.98 -26.42 32.25
CA VAL A 149 20.66 -26.68 31.64
C VAL A 149 19.59 -25.78 32.24
N THR A 150 19.57 -25.64 33.57
CA THR A 150 18.60 -24.78 34.27
C THR A 150 18.78 -23.31 33.87
N VAL A 151 20.01 -22.81 33.79
CA VAL A 151 20.31 -21.45 33.32
C VAL A 151 19.90 -21.26 31.85
N ALA A 152 20.18 -22.24 30.98
CA ALA A 152 19.80 -22.16 29.57
C ALA A 152 18.27 -22.11 29.41
N LEU A 153 17.53 -22.97 30.13
CA LEU A 153 16.07 -22.95 30.16
C LEU A 153 15.52 -21.63 30.71
N LEU A 154 16.16 -21.06 31.73
CA LEU A 154 15.78 -19.77 32.31
C LEU A 154 15.91 -18.64 31.28
N LEU A 155 17.02 -18.61 30.52
CA LEU A 155 17.26 -17.61 29.48
C LEU A 155 16.25 -17.74 28.33
N VAL A 156 15.99 -18.96 27.85
CA VAL A 156 15.00 -19.21 26.79
C VAL A 156 13.58 -18.86 27.25
N THR A 157 13.22 -19.23 28.47
CA THR A 157 11.89 -18.90 29.05
C THR A 157 11.74 -17.40 29.25
N GLY A 158 12.80 -16.71 29.70
CA GLY A 158 12.87 -15.27 29.84
C GLY A 158 12.72 -14.54 28.51
N HIS A 159 13.33 -15.05 27.44
CA HIS A 159 13.17 -14.52 26.09
C HIS A 159 11.70 -14.51 25.64
N TYR A 160 10.99 -15.64 25.77
CA TYR A 160 9.56 -15.69 25.45
C TYR A 160 8.70 -14.83 26.39
N GLY A 161 9.13 -14.64 27.65
CA GLY A 161 8.49 -13.70 28.58
C GLY A 161 8.62 -12.24 28.12
N ALA A 162 9.81 -11.87 27.60
CA ALA A 162 10.05 -10.57 27.00
C ALA A 162 9.21 -10.38 25.73
N ASP A 163 9.07 -11.39 24.88
CA ASP A 163 8.24 -11.30 23.67
C ASP A 163 6.77 -11.01 23.97
N ILE A 164 6.21 -11.62 25.01
CA ILE A 164 4.81 -11.40 25.43
C ILE A 164 4.58 -9.96 25.92
N THR A 165 5.60 -9.36 26.55
CA THR A 165 5.47 -8.07 27.24
C THR A 165 5.91 -6.88 26.41
N HIS A 166 6.91 -7.08 25.55
CA HIS A 166 7.57 -6.04 24.78
C HIS A 166 7.51 -6.25 23.26
N GLY A 167 6.82 -7.29 22.80
CA GLY A 167 6.73 -7.64 21.38
C GLY A 167 7.87 -8.55 20.90
N ASN A 168 7.67 -9.16 19.75
CA ASN A 168 8.55 -10.19 19.22
C ASN A 168 9.99 -9.68 19.01
N ASN A 169 10.97 -10.52 19.33
CA ASN A 169 12.39 -10.27 19.10
C ASN A 169 12.94 -9.06 19.89
N PHE A 170 12.32 -8.72 21.02
CA PHE A 170 12.69 -7.53 21.81
C PHE A 170 14.15 -7.53 22.29
N VAL A 171 14.65 -8.67 22.75
CA VAL A 171 16.01 -8.76 23.32
C VAL A 171 17.09 -8.58 22.25
N LEU A 172 16.88 -9.16 21.07
CA LEU A 172 17.84 -9.08 19.96
C LEU A 172 17.55 -7.88 19.04
N ALA A 173 16.47 -7.14 19.26
CA ALA A 173 16.10 -5.97 18.46
C ALA A 173 17.23 -4.95 18.24
N PRO A 174 18.10 -4.62 19.22
CA PRO A 174 19.18 -3.66 19.01
C PRO A 174 20.34 -4.17 18.16
N VAL A 175 20.54 -5.49 18.11
CA VAL A 175 21.67 -6.15 17.41
C VAL A 175 21.24 -6.84 16.12
N THR A 176 19.94 -7.06 15.95
CA THR A 176 19.36 -7.37 14.64
C THR A 176 19.30 -6.07 13.84
N PRO A 177 19.75 -6.07 12.58
CA PRO A 177 19.71 -4.87 11.75
C PRO A 177 18.24 -4.48 11.51
N ARG A 178 17.70 -3.63 12.38
CA ARG A 178 16.45 -2.91 12.16
C ARG A 178 16.79 -1.83 11.14
N ASN A 179 16.36 -2.06 9.90
CA ASN A 179 16.52 -1.14 8.78
C ASN A 179 17.97 -1.06 8.29
N THR A 180 18.32 -1.94 7.35
CA THR A 180 19.18 -1.46 6.26
C THR A 180 18.47 -0.23 5.69
N PRO A 181 19.07 0.97 5.72
CA PRO A 181 18.41 2.15 5.19
C PRO A 181 18.10 1.88 3.72
N VAL A 182 16.81 1.76 3.41
CA VAL A 182 16.35 1.36 2.09
C VAL A 182 16.24 2.62 1.24
N PRO A 183 16.94 2.69 0.10
CA PRO A 183 16.77 3.77 -0.84
C PRO A 183 15.31 4.00 -1.20
N LEU A 184 14.90 5.25 -1.37
CA LEU A 184 13.50 5.62 -1.62
C LEU A 184 12.90 4.89 -2.84
N ASP A 185 13.72 4.56 -3.84
CA ASP A 185 13.34 3.82 -5.04
C ASP A 185 13.04 2.33 -4.80
N LYS A 186 13.54 1.76 -3.70
CA LYS A 186 13.35 0.35 -3.31
C LYS A 186 12.43 0.18 -2.11
N ALA A 187 12.00 1.28 -1.48
CA ALA A 187 11.17 1.24 -0.30
C ALA A 187 9.72 0.84 -0.63
N LEU A 188 9.17 -0.05 0.18
CA LEU A 188 7.74 -0.36 0.24
C LEU A 188 7.06 0.46 1.33
N VAL A 189 5.90 1.04 1.03
CA VAL A 189 5.14 1.91 1.94
C VAL A 189 4.81 1.16 3.24
N TYR A 190 4.27 -0.05 3.15
CA TYR A 190 3.89 -0.78 4.35
C TYR A 190 5.09 -1.24 5.17
N ASP A 191 6.00 -2.02 4.58
CA ASP A 191 7.09 -2.67 5.33
C ASP A 191 8.07 -1.69 5.96
N HIS A 192 8.35 -0.55 5.30
CA HIS A 192 9.40 0.37 5.72
C HIS A 192 8.88 1.63 6.43
N LEU A 193 7.58 1.94 6.32
CA LEU A 193 7.01 3.13 6.94
C LEU A 193 5.91 2.81 7.95
N VAL A 194 4.94 1.97 7.58
CA VAL A 194 3.76 1.65 8.42
C VAL A 194 4.09 0.62 9.50
N LYS A 195 4.67 -0.52 9.09
CA LYS A 195 4.94 -1.65 9.97
C LYS A 195 5.81 -1.28 11.19
N PRO A 196 6.89 -0.47 11.05
CA PRO A 196 7.67 -0.05 12.21
C PRO A 196 6.85 0.73 13.26
N ILE A 197 5.90 1.56 12.82
CA ILE A 197 5.00 2.31 13.72
C ILE A 197 4.10 1.32 14.48
N LEU A 198 3.53 0.33 13.78
CA LEU A 198 2.68 -0.68 14.40
C LEU A 198 3.47 -1.54 15.41
N GLU A 199 4.69 -1.95 15.06
CA GLU A 199 5.58 -2.71 15.94
C GLU A 199 5.89 -1.94 17.22
N GLU A 200 6.24 -0.65 17.12
CA GLU A 200 6.65 0.16 18.27
C GLU A 200 5.47 0.57 19.15
N LYS A 201 4.36 1.03 18.54
CA LYS A 201 3.26 1.68 19.26
C LYS A 201 2.10 0.73 19.57
N CYS A 202 1.89 -0.32 18.79
CA CYS A 202 0.67 -1.14 18.86
C CYS A 202 0.93 -2.59 19.30
N MET A 203 2.01 -3.23 18.83
CA MET A 203 2.24 -4.67 19.05
C MET A 203 2.59 -5.04 20.49
N ASN A 204 2.83 -4.08 21.40
CA ASN A 204 2.93 -4.36 22.84
C ASN A 204 1.63 -4.92 23.44
N CYS A 205 0.48 -4.70 22.80
CA CYS A 205 -0.83 -5.17 23.25
C CYS A 205 -1.66 -5.87 22.16
N HIS A 206 -1.19 -5.86 20.91
CA HIS A 206 -1.85 -6.44 19.74
C HIS A 206 -0.90 -7.36 18.97
N ASN A 207 -0.45 -8.43 19.62
CA ASN A 207 0.45 -9.42 19.05
C ASN A 207 -0.11 -10.84 19.23
N ASN A 208 0.61 -11.85 18.73
CA ASN A 208 0.13 -13.23 18.75
C ASN A 208 0.12 -13.87 20.13
N GLY A 209 0.88 -13.37 21.11
CA GLY A 209 0.83 -13.83 22.51
C GLY A 209 -0.13 -13.02 23.40
N LYS A 210 -0.43 -11.78 23.00
CA LYS A 210 -1.27 -10.82 23.72
C LYS A 210 -2.11 -10.05 22.71
N ALA A 211 -3.29 -10.57 22.40
CA ALA A 211 -4.23 -10.03 21.43
C ALA A 211 -5.39 -9.32 22.13
N LYS A 212 -5.14 -8.14 22.72
CA LYS A 212 -6.22 -7.36 23.35
C LYS A 212 -7.28 -6.99 22.31
N GLY A 213 -8.54 -7.09 22.71
CA GLY A 213 -9.66 -6.90 21.79
C GLY A 213 -9.74 -7.94 20.66
N GLY A 214 -9.01 -9.05 20.75
CA GLY A 214 -8.93 -10.08 19.70
C GLY A 214 -8.18 -9.64 18.45
N LEU A 215 -7.36 -8.58 18.54
CA LEU A 215 -6.61 -8.02 17.41
C LEU A 215 -5.13 -8.38 17.53
N SER A 216 -4.56 -8.94 16.46
CA SER A 216 -3.12 -9.17 16.28
C SER A 216 -2.64 -8.43 15.03
N MET A 217 -1.48 -7.77 15.12
CA MET A 217 -0.89 -6.99 14.04
C MET A 217 0.39 -7.58 13.44
N GLU A 218 0.80 -8.79 13.84
CA GLU A 218 2.06 -9.40 13.38
C GLU A 218 2.04 -9.76 11.88
N LEU A 219 0.92 -10.28 11.39
CA LEU A 219 0.76 -10.67 9.99
C LEU A 219 -0.26 -9.79 9.27
N SER A 220 0.00 -9.48 7.99
CA SER A 220 -0.91 -8.69 7.13
C SER A 220 -2.32 -9.29 7.04
N GLN A 221 -2.43 -10.62 7.02
CA GLN A 221 -3.73 -11.31 7.04
C GLN A 221 -4.52 -11.04 8.34
N GLN A 222 -3.83 -10.92 9.47
CA GLN A 222 -4.47 -10.65 10.77
C GLN A 222 -4.93 -9.18 10.87
N LEU A 223 -4.14 -8.25 10.31
CA LEU A 223 -4.54 -6.85 10.16
C LEU A 223 -5.82 -6.70 9.34
N LEU A 224 -5.95 -7.46 8.25
CA LEU A 224 -7.16 -7.49 7.41
C LEU A 224 -8.36 -8.14 8.10
N ALA A 225 -8.12 -9.18 8.92
CA ALA A 225 -9.18 -9.85 9.68
C ALA A 225 -9.79 -8.94 10.76
N GLY A 226 -8.99 -8.04 11.35
CA GLY A 226 -9.43 -7.12 12.40
C GLY A 226 -9.59 -7.80 13.77
N GLY A 227 -10.32 -7.15 14.67
CA GLY A 227 -10.55 -7.64 16.03
C GLY A 227 -12.03 -7.86 16.35
N LYS A 228 -12.35 -8.05 17.64
CA LYS A 228 -13.74 -8.20 18.13
C LYS A 228 -14.64 -7.01 17.80
N SER A 229 -14.05 -5.83 17.57
CA SER A 229 -14.78 -4.62 17.17
C SER A 229 -14.97 -4.48 15.66
N GLY A 230 -14.52 -5.45 14.86
CA GLY A 230 -14.59 -5.43 13.40
C GLY A 230 -13.25 -5.12 12.72
N LYS A 231 -13.32 -4.74 11.45
CA LYS A 231 -12.13 -4.45 10.61
C LYS A 231 -11.38 -3.25 11.14
N LEU A 232 -10.04 -3.36 11.21
CA LEU A 232 -9.19 -2.28 11.72
C LEU A 232 -9.26 -1.02 10.84
N PHE A 233 -9.32 -1.20 9.53
CA PHE A 233 -9.43 -0.13 8.55
C PHE A 233 -10.25 -0.56 7.33
N ILE A 234 -10.77 0.42 6.60
CA ILE A 234 -11.46 0.26 5.33
C ILE A 234 -10.57 0.88 4.25
N PRO A 235 -9.99 0.08 3.34
CA PRO A 235 -9.18 0.57 2.23
C PRO A 235 -9.85 1.72 1.48
N GLY A 236 -9.12 2.83 1.31
CA GLY A 236 -9.58 4.03 0.62
C GLY A 236 -10.40 4.99 1.48
N ASN A 237 -10.82 4.60 2.69
CA ASN A 237 -11.68 5.43 3.55
C ASN A 237 -11.18 5.54 5.00
N PRO A 238 -10.19 6.42 5.26
CA PRO A 238 -9.65 6.60 6.60
C PRO A 238 -10.67 7.19 7.58
N ALA A 239 -11.63 8.01 7.13
CA ALA A 239 -12.57 8.71 8.02
C ALA A 239 -13.51 7.77 8.79
N VAL A 240 -13.83 6.61 8.23
CA VAL A 240 -14.68 5.58 8.86
C VAL A 240 -13.88 4.38 9.37
N SER A 241 -12.55 4.45 9.29
CA SER A 241 -11.67 3.36 9.73
C SER A 241 -11.48 3.39 11.24
N LEU A 242 -11.73 2.25 11.90
CA LEU A 242 -11.62 2.13 13.36
C LEU A 242 -10.24 2.54 13.89
N LEU A 243 -9.16 2.27 13.16
CA LEU A 243 -7.82 2.70 13.54
C LEU A 243 -7.74 4.23 13.68
N MET A 244 -8.26 4.97 12.70
CA MET A 244 -8.25 6.44 12.72
C MET A 244 -9.18 6.98 13.80
N GLU A 245 -10.37 6.40 13.97
CA GLU A 245 -11.29 6.77 15.05
C GLU A 245 -10.59 6.69 16.42
N ARG A 246 -9.91 5.57 16.69
CA ARG A 246 -9.28 5.30 17.99
C ARG A 246 -8.06 6.15 18.27
N LEU A 247 -7.34 6.58 17.23
CA LEU A 247 -6.17 7.45 17.34
C LEU A 247 -6.54 8.90 17.65
N HIS A 248 -7.71 9.37 17.20
CA HIS A 248 -8.16 10.75 17.37
C HIS A 248 -9.03 10.96 18.62
N LEU A 249 -9.25 9.91 19.42
CA LEU A 249 -9.92 10.06 20.71
C LEU A 249 -9.01 10.84 21.68
N PRO A 250 -9.60 11.53 22.67
CA PRO A 250 -8.82 12.11 23.76
C PRO A 250 -8.02 11.03 24.49
N ALA A 251 -6.79 11.33 24.92
CA ALA A 251 -5.90 10.35 25.55
C ALA A 251 -6.49 9.68 26.82
N GLU A 252 -7.41 10.35 27.49
CA GLU A 252 -8.11 9.87 28.68
C GLU A 252 -9.28 8.92 28.37
N ASP A 253 -9.70 8.82 27.10
CA ASP A 253 -10.77 7.91 26.71
C ASP A 253 -10.29 6.46 26.81
N LYS A 254 -11.09 5.60 27.43
CA LYS A 254 -10.81 4.16 27.57
C LYS A 254 -10.64 3.44 26.24
N LYS A 255 -11.18 3.98 25.16
CA LYS A 255 -11.09 3.47 23.80
C LYS A 255 -9.92 4.05 23.03
N HIS A 256 -9.25 5.09 23.52
CA HIS A 256 -8.06 5.67 22.91
C HIS A 256 -6.95 4.63 22.79
N MET A 257 -6.28 4.62 21.65
CA MET A 257 -5.16 3.73 21.39
C MET A 257 -4.02 4.54 20.76
N PRO A 258 -2.77 4.44 21.27
CA PRO A 258 -2.34 3.65 22.43
C PRO A 258 -2.88 4.20 23.76
N PRO A 259 -3.15 3.37 24.79
CA PRO A 259 -3.69 3.84 26.07
C PRO A 259 -2.80 4.88 26.77
N ALA A 260 -3.40 5.68 27.66
CA ALA A 260 -2.67 6.62 28.51
C ALA A 260 -1.47 5.94 29.22
N GLY A 261 -0.30 6.62 29.21
CA GLY A 261 0.95 6.10 29.76
C GLY A 261 1.76 5.18 28.83
N LYS A 262 1.30 4.94 27.59
CA LYS A 262 2.08 4.28 26.54
C LYS A 262 2.59 5.28 25.49
N PRO A 263 3.69 4.97 24.76
CA PRO A 263 4.19 5.82 23.69
C PRO A 263 3.08 6.14 22.69
N GLN A 264 2.76 7.43 22.55
CA GLN A 264 1.76 7.90 21.61
C GLN A 264 2.36 8.05 20.21
N LEU A 265 1.49 8.11 19.20
CA LEU A 265 1.91 8.43 17.83
C LEU A 265 2.16 9.94 17.72
N THR A 266 3.15 10.29 16.91
CA THR A 266 3.33 11.67 16.45
C THR A 266 2.30 12.03 15.37
N GLU A 267 2.17 13.32 15.07
CA GLU A 267 1.31 13.79 13.97
C GLU A 267 1.75 13.22 12.62
N GLU A 268 3.06 13.11 12.39
CA GLU A 268 3.63 12.50 11.18
C GLU A 268 3.25 11.03 11.06
N GLU A 269 3.37 10.25 12.14
CA GLU A 269 3.03 8.83 12.15
C GLU A 269 1.53 8.61 11.94
N THR A 270 0.71 9.48 12.53
CA THR A 270 -0.75 9.47 12.34
C THR A 270 -1.10 9.78 10.89
N ALA A 271 -0.45 10.79 10.31
CA ALA A 271 -0.63 11.14 8.90
C ALA A 271 -0.19 9.99 7.97
N LEU A 272 0.90 9.29 8.29
CA LEU A 272 1.39 8.17 7.51
C LEU A 272 0.37 7.02 7.47
N LEU A 273 -0.20 6.66 8.63
CA LEU A 273 -1.28 5.68 8.71
C LEU A 273 -2.53 6.15 7.96
N TYR A 274 -2.89 7.42 8.09
CA TYR A 274 -4.04 8.02 7.39
C TYR A 274 -3.90 7.90 5.86
N TYR A 275 -2.77 8.36 5.31
CA TYR A 275 -2.55 8.35 3.87
C TYR A 275 -2.35 6.94 3.32
N TRP A 276 -1.76 6.02 4.10
CA TRP A 276 -1.68 4.62 3.70
C TRP A 276 -3.08 4.00 3.55
N ILE A 277 -3.98 4.25 4.51
CA ILE A 277 -5.38 3.80 4.39
C ILE A 277 -6.07 4.47 3.20
N LYS A 278 -5.88 5.79 3.04
CA LYS A 278 -6.43 6.56 1.90
C LYS A 278 -5.96 6.00 0.55
N GLY A 279 -4.71 5.56 0.46
CA GLY A 279 -4.12 4.92 -0.72
C GLY A 279 -4.57 3.48 -0.98
N GLY A 280 -5.54 2.96 -0.20
CA GLY A 280 -6.06 1.60 -0.36
C GLY A 280 -5.45 0.57 0.59
N ALA A 281 -4.63 1.00 1.56
CA ALA A 281 -4.00 0.14 2.56
C ALA A 281 -3.27 -1.09 1.97
N ASP A 282 -2.63 -0.91 0.81
CA ASP A 282 -1.90 -1.99 0.13
C ASP A 282 -0.55 -2.26 0.82
N PHE A 283 -0.24 -3.53 0.96
CA PHE A 283 0.99 -4.03 1.59
C PHE A 283 2.18 -4.05 0.61
N LYS A 284 1.92 -3.93 -0.70
CA LYS A 284 2.94 -4.10 -1.76
C LYS A 284 3.27 -2.81 -2.51
N THR A 285 2.66 -1.69 -2.16
CA THR A 285 2.90 -0.41 -2.82
C THR A 285 4.35 0.02 -2.65
N ALA A 286 5.05 0.22 -3.78
CA ALA A 286 6.40 0.77 -3.80
C ALA A 286 6.35 2.29 -3.75
N VAL A 287 7.15 2.92 -2.89
CA VAL A 287 7.24 4.38 -2.77
C VAL A 287 7.59 5.02 -4.12
N ALA A 288 8.47 4.38 -4.91
CA ALA A 288 8.87 4.83 -6.24
C ALA A 288 7.71 4.95 -7.27
N THR A 289 6.62 4.22 -7.06
CA THR A 289 5.45 4.25 -7.95
C THR A 289 4.49 5.39 -7.64
N LEU A 290 4.68 6.06 -6.50
CA LEU A 290 3.86 7.20 -6.10
C LEU A 290 4.33 8.48 -6.82
N PRO A 291 3.40 9.37 -7.21
CA PRO A 291 3.77 10.68 -7.73
C PRO A 291 4.62 11.48 -6.73
N ALA A 292 5.59 12.26 -7.21
CA ALA A 292 6.49 13.02 -6.33
C ALA A 292 5.79 14.07 -5.42
N ARG A 293 4.56 14.45 -5.77
CA ARG A 293 3.70 15.36 -4.97
C ARG A 293 2.72 14.61 -4.05
N ASP A 294 2.74 13.28 -4.08
CA ASP A 294 1.87 12.47 -3.24
C ASP A 294 2.28 12.60 -1.76
N SER A 295 1.31 12.72 -0.86
CA SER A 295 1.57 12.89 0.56
C SER A 295 2.35 11.71 1.16
N LEU A 296 2.12 10.47 0.70
CA LEU A 296 2.91 9.31 1.13
C LEU A 296 4.34 9.38 0.60
N TYR A 297 4.54 9.85 -0.63
CA TYR A 297 5.88 10.03 -1.18
C TYR A 297 6.68 11.07 -0.38
N LEU A 298 6.05 12.20 -0.05
CA LEU A 298 6.68 13.27 0.73
C LEU A 298 7.03 12.81 2.15
N LEU A 299 6.09 12.13 2.84
CA LEU A 299 6.33 11.56 4.16
C LEU A 299 7.40 10.47 4.13
N ALA A 300 7.42 9.64 3.07
CA ALA A 300 8.45 8.63 2.88
C ALA A 300 9.84 9.27 2.67
N ALA A 301 9.94 10.31 1.84
CA ALA A 301 11.18 11.03 1.60
C ALA A 301 11.72 11.72 2.86
N GLN A 302 10.83 12.20 3.73
CA GLN A 302 11.19 12.79 5.01
C GLN A 302 11.65 11.75 6.03
N ARG A 303 10.96 10.61 6.13
CA ARG A 303 11.20 9.58 7.17
C ARG A 303 12.30 8.60 6.80
N LEU A 304 12.40 8.21 5.53
CA LEU A 304 13.46 7.35 5.00
C LEU A 304 14.65 8.18 4.51
N GLN A 305 15.03 9.23 5.25
CA GLN A 305 16.24 10.01 4.93
C GLN A 305 17.32 9.06 4.43
N PRO A 306 17.93 9.35 3.27
CA PRO A 306 18.73 8.36 2.58
C PRO A 306 19.76 7.80 3.55
N ALA A 307 19.91 6.47 3.54
CA ALA A 307 21.18 5.81 3.87
C ALA A 307 22.27 6.79 3.49
N THR A 308 23.09 7.25 4.43
CA THR A 308 24.25 8.11 4.22
C THR A 308 24.86 7.93 2.83
N SER A 309 24.31 8.63 1.83
CA SER A 309 25.11 9.27 0.84
C SER A 309 25.63 10.43 1.64
N GLU A 310 26.94 10.48 1.82
CA GLU A 310 27.63 11.73 2.11
C GLU A 310 26.95 12.81 1.27
N ALA A 311 26.04 13.58 1.88
CA ALA A 311 25.50 14.75 1.23
C ALA A 311 26.76 15.59 0.98
N PRO A 312 27.07 15.97 -0.27
CA PRO A 312 28.29 16.70 -0.52
C PRO A 312 28.27 17.92 0.38
N VAL A 313 29.23 18.05 1.28
CA VAL A 313 29.38 19.27 2.06
C VAL A 313 29.80 20.33 1.04
N TYR A 314 28.89 21.27 0.77
CA TYR A 314 29.15 22.39 -0.11
C TYR A 314 29.81 23.50 0.70
N ASP A 315 30.84 24.12 0.13
CA ASP A 315 31.63 25.20 0.74
C ASP A 315 31.03 26.60 0.47
N PHE A 316 29.84 26.66 -0.13
CA PHE A 316 29.13 27.90 -0.45
C PHE A 316 27.88 28.10 0.41
N SER A 317 27.59 29.35 0.73
CA SER A 317 26.36 29.74 1.43
C SER A 317 25.13 29.69 0.52
N ALA A 318 23.95 29.53 1.13
CA ALA A 318 22.68 29.58 0.42
C ALA A 318 22.47 30.95 -0.25
N ALA A 319 21.84 30.94 -1.43
CA ALA A 319 21.42 32.16 -2.10
C ALA A 319 20.19 32.78 -1.40
N ASP A 320 19.99 34.09 -1.59
CA ASP A 320 18.80 34.79 -1.08
C ASP A 320 17.51 34.19 -1.64
N GLU A 321 16.56 33.86 -0.77
CA GLU A 321 15.32 33.16 -1.16
C GLU A 321 14.46 34.00 -2.11
N LYS A 322 14.43 35.33 -1.95
CA LYS A 322 13.66 36.21 -2.85
C LYS A 322 14.28 36.25 -4.24
N LEU A 323 15.62 36.29 -4.32
CA LEU A 323 16.33 36.18 -5.59
C LEU A 323 16.03 34.85 -6.28
N VAL A 324 16.09 33.72 -5.56
CA VAL A 324 15.78 32.39 -6.14
C VAL A 324 14.34 32.34 -6.67
N GLN A 325 13.38 32.89 -5.93
CA GLN A 325 11.99 32.99 -6.38
C GLN A 325 11.84 33.87 -7.63
N GLN A 326 12.53 35.02 -7.70
CA GLN A 326 12.52 35.91 -8.87
C GLN A 326 13.15 35.26 -10.12
N LEU A 327 14.11 34.36 -9.92
CA LEU A 327 14.70 33.59 -11.02
C LEU A 327 13.76 32.48 -11.53
N SER A 328 12.65 32.17 -10.86
CA SER A 328 11.63 31.27 -11.40
C SER A 328 10.56 32.02 -12.20
N ASN A 329 10.18 31.50 -13.36
CA ASN A 329 9.19 32.09 -14.26
C ASN A 329 8.41 31.00 -15.03
N ASN A 330 7.57 31.42 -15.98
CA ASN A 330 6.66 30.52 -16.74
C ASN A 330 7.35 29.52 -17.68
N TYR A 331 8.68 29.56 -17.82
CA TYR A 331 9.45 28.65 -18.69
C TYR A 331 10.72 28.08 -18.05
N ARG A 332 11.10 28.56 -16.86
CA ARG A 332 12.26 28.14 -16.06
C ARG A 332 11.87 28.06 -14.59
N VAL A 333 12.24 26.99 -13.90
CA VAL A 333 12.10 26.86 -12.45
C VAL A 333 13.47 26.65 -11.82
N VAL A 334 13.74 27.39 -10.75
CA VAL A 334 14.97 27.30 -9.94
C VAL A 334 14.60 27.01 -8.50
N TYR A 335 15.17 25.96 -7.92
CA TYR A 335 14.80 25.48 -6.59
C TYR A 335 15.97 24.78 -5.88
N PRO A 336 16.00 24.76 -4.53
CA PRO A 336 17.01 24.02 -3.79
C PRO A 336 16.75 22.50 -3.87
N ILE A 337 17.82 21.69 -3.83
CA ILE A 337 17.69 20.22 -3.95
C ILE A 337 16.90 19.58 -2.78
N ALA A 338 16.90 20.23 -1.62
CA ALA A 338 16.14 19.86 -0.43
C ALA A 338 15.69 21.13 0.30
N LEU A 339 14.71 20.97 1.20
CA LEU A 339 14.22 22.09 2.01
C LEU A 339 15.38 22.68 2.83
N HIS A 340 15.60 24.00 2.70
CA HIS A 340 16.72 24.74 3.32
C HIS A 340 18.14 24.37 2.84
N ALA A 341 18.29 23.69 1.70
CA ALA A 341 19.60 23.40 1.14
C ALA A 341 20.19 24.58 0.34
N ALA A 342 21.49 24.84 0.51
CA ALA A 342 22.24 25.80 -0.30
C ALA A 342 22.34 25.47 -1.81
N PRO A 343 22.55 24.21 -2.25
CA PRO A 343 22.64 23.87 -3.67
C PRO A 343 21.31 24.02 -4.43
N LEU A 344 21.40 24.62 -5.60
CA LEU A 344 20.26 24.91 -6.49
C LEU A 344 20.26 24.02 -7.74
N VAL A 345 19.05 23.77 -8.23
CA VAL A 345 18.72 23.08 -9.48
C VAL A 345 17.96 24.05 -10.37
N ALA A 346 18.29 24.10 -11.66
CA ALA A 346 17.54 24.88 -12.66
C ALA A 346 17.03 23.97 -13.79
N ASN A 347 15.75 24.13 -14.14
CA ASN A 347 15.07 23.32 -15.15
C ASN A 347 14.26 24.19 -16.11
N TRP A 348 14.37 23.93 -17.41
CA TRP A 348 13.62 24.58 -18.48
C TRP A 348 12.67 23.59 -19.15
N TYR A 349 11.47 24.05 -19.48
CA TYR A 349 10.40 23.17 -20.01
C TYR A 349 9.61 23.75 -21.19
N ASN A 350 9.92 24.99 -21.64
CA ASN A 350 9.28 25.59 -22.81
C ASN A 350 10.30 25.95 -23.89
N LYS A 351 10.32 25.15 -24.97
CA LYS A 351 11.25 25.30 -26.10
C LYS A 351 11.09 26.64 -26.83
N ASP A 352 9.86 27.10 -27.00
CA ASP A 352 9.56 28.30 -27.81
C ASP A 352 9.91 29.61 -27.11
N LYS A 353 10.05 29.56 -25.78
CA LYS A 353 10.47 30.69 -24.94
C LYS A 353 11.95 30.64 -24.55
N PHE A 354 12.66 29.57 -24.88
CA PHE A 354 14.05 29.43 -24.51
C PHE A 354 14.95 30.41 -25.28
N ASN A 355 15.77 31.14 -24.53
CA ASN A 355 16.88 31.95 -25.02
C ASN A 355 18.08 31.71 -24.10
N ILE A 356 19.30 31.65 -24.66
CA ILE A 356 20.52 31.51 -23.86
C ILE A 356 20.71 32.65 -22.85
N GLN A 357 20.13 33.83 -23.10
CA GLN A 357 20.09 34.92 -22.12
C GLN A 357 19.42 34.49 -20.81
N SER A 358 18.42 33.60 -20.85
CA SER A 358 17.79 33.05 -19.65
C SER A 358 18.72 32.15 -18.84
N VAL A 359 19.78 31.59 -19.42
CA VAL A 359 20.83 30.92 -18.65
C VAL A 359 21.75 31.97 -18.02
N SER A 360 22.08 33.03 -18.76
CA SER A 360 22.91 34.14 -18.28
C SER A 360 22.29 34.89 -17.08
N GLU A 361 20.95 34.95 -17.01
CA GLU A 361 20.23 35.47 -15.85
C GLU A 361 20.51 34.71 -14.54
N LEU A 362 21.01 33.46 -14.60
CA LEU A 362 21.38 32.68 -13.41
C LEU A 362 22.81 32.93 -12.93
N LEU A 363 23.59 33.78 -13.63
CA LEU A 363 24.96 34.13 -13.20
C LEU A 363 25.06 34.65 -11.75
N PRO A 364 24.08 35.39 -11.19
CA PRO A 364 24.10 35.80 -9.78
C PRO A 364 24.12 34.62 -8.78
N VAL A 365 23.59 33.45 -9.15
CA VAL A 365 23.53 32.24 -8.31
C VAL A 365 24.46 31.12 -8.80
N LYS A 366 25.46 31.46 -9.61
CA LYS A 366 26.36 30.49 -10.25
C LYS A 366 27.20 29.65 -9.29
N GLN A 367 27.36 30.09 -8.04
CA GLN A 367 28.06 29.35 -6.99
C GLN A 367 27.17 28.25 -6.39
N GLN A 368 25.86 28.48 -6.31
CA GLN A 368 24.92 27.55 -5.73
C GLN A 368 24.36 26.57 -6.75
N LEU A 369 24.36 26.93 -8.05
CA LEU A 369 23.77 26.09 -9.09
C LEU A 369 24.63 24.86 -9.40
N ILE A 370 24.15 23.68 -9.00
CA ILE A 370 24.84 22.39 -9.15
C ILE A 370 24.22 21.49 -10.22
N GLU A 371 22.95 21.67 -10.56
CA GLU A 371 22.28 20.91 -11.61
C GLU A 371 21.57 21.82 -12.60
N MET A 372 21.73 21.51 -13.88
CA MET A 372 21.10 22.24 -14.97
C MET A 372 20.49 21.28 -15.98
N HIS A 373 19.17 21.41 -16.15
CA HIS A 373 18.34 20.55 -16.99
C HIS A 373 17.81 21.35 -18.19
N LEU A 374 18.43 21.14 -19.35
CA LEU A 374 18.18 21.85 -20.61
C LEU A 374 17.66 20.91 -21.71
N GLN A 375 17.20 19.71 -21.36
CA GLN A 375 16.73 18.73 -22.30
C GLN A 375 15.62 19.29 -23.20
N LYS A 376 15.67 18.96 -24.50
CA LYS A 376 14.74 19.44 -25.54
C LYS A 376 14.76 20.96 -25.80
N MET A 377 15.58 21.75 -25.09
CA MET A 377 15.77 23.16 -25.40
C MET A 377 16.68 23.30 -26.63
N PRO A 378 16.54 24.36 -27.44
CA PRO A 378 17.30 24.53 -28.68
C PRO A 378 18.75 25.02 -28.44
N VAL A 379 19.44 24.44 -27.45
CA VAL A 379 20.83 24.75 -27.07
C VAL A 379 21.78 24.34 -28.21
N LYS A 380 22.70 25.22 -28.58
CA LYS A 380 23.68 25.05 -29.65
C LYS A 380 25.11 25.02 -29.10
N ASP A 381 26.08 24.60 -29.90
CA ASP A 381 27.49 24.50 -29.50
C ASP A 381 28.06 25.82 -28.95
N ALA A 382 27.67 26.97 -29.52
CA ALA A 382 28.10 28.29 -29.04
C ALA A 382 27.64 28.61 -27.60
N ASP A 383 26.53 28.01 -27.16
CA ASP A 383 25.95 28.24 -25.84
C ASP A 383 26.77 27.59 -24.71
N LEU A 384 27.61 26.60 -25.04
CA LEU A 384 28.48 25.93 -24.06
C LEU A 384 29.47 26.90 -23.39
N GLU A 385 29.81 28.02 -24.03
CA GLU A 385 30.63 29.07 -23.41
C GLU A 385 29.94 29.70 -22.20
N VAL A 386 28.63 29.97 -22.28
CA VAL A 386 27.84 30.48 -21.14
C VAL A 386 27.73 29.42 -20.05
N LEU A 387 27.45 28.17 -20.42
CA LEU A 387 27.33 27.05 -19.47
C LEU A 387 28.63 26.80 -18.70
N SER A 388 29.78 27.03 -19.34
CA SER A 388 31.10 26.84 -18.72
C SER A 388 31.42 27.81 -17.58
N GLN A 389 30.60 28.85 -17.37
CA GLN A 389 30.75 29.81 -16.28
C GLN A 389 30.26 29.28 -14.92
N PHE A 390 29.43 28.24 -14.91
CA PHE A 390 28.84 27.63 -13.71
C PHE A 390 29.77 26.57 -13.10
N LYS A 391 30.87 27.00 -12.47
CA LYS A 391 31.96 26.10 -12.02
C LYS A 391 31.54 25.02 -11.03
N GLN A 392 30.44 25.22 -10.31
CA GLN A 392 29.89 24.28 -9.32
C GLN A 392 28.95 23.23 -9.93
N LEU A 393 28.73 23.28 -11.25
CA LEU A 393 27.85 22.35 -11.95
C LEU A 393 28.38 20.91 -11.89
N ARG A 394 27.54 20.00 -11.40
CA ARG A 394 27.79 18.56 -11.25
C ARG A 394 26.97 17.73 -12.21
N VAL A 395 25.75 18.18 -12.51
CA VAL A 395 24.84 17.52 -13.46
C VAL A 395 24.45 18.51 -14.56
N LEU A 396 24.71 18.12 -15.81
CA LEU A 396 24.30 18.87 -16.98
C LEU A 396 23.55 17.96 -17.95
N ASN A 397 22.26 18.25 -18.15
CA ASN A 397 21.43 17.50 -19.08
C ASN A 397 21.18 18.31 -20.37
N LEU A 398 21.78 17.86 -21.47
CA LEU A 398 21.66 18.42 -22.81
C LEU A 398 20.99 17.45 -23.77
N SER A 399 20.21 16.48 -23.27
CA SER A 399 19.57 15.48 -24.12
C SER A 399 18.55 16.11 -25.07
N PHE A 400 18.53 15.65 -26.33
CA PHE A 400 17.64 16.13 -27.39
C PHE A 400 17.74 17.63 -27.67
N THR A 401 18.92 18.23 -27.45
CA THR A 401 19.24 19.61 -27.83
C THR A 401 19.84 19.66 -29.25
N ASN A 402 20.19 20.87 -29.73
CA ASN A 402 20.83 21.07 -31.03
C ASN A 402 22.37 21.03 -30.96
N ILE A 403 22.93 20.48 -29.89
CA ILE A 403 24.39 20.31 -29.73
C ILE A 403 24.90 19.31 -30.76
N THR A 404 25.85 19.74 -31.59
CA THR A 404 26.52 18.85 -32.56
C THR A 404 27.76 18.21 -31.98
N GLY A 405 28.36 18.80 -30.95
CA GLY A 405 29.52 18.28 -30.25
C GLY A 405 30.83 19.03 -30.54
N GLN A 406 30.80 20.07 -31.38
CA GLN A 406 31.98 20.80 -31.85
C GLN A 406 32.74 21.52 -30.72
N THR A 407 32.03 22.00 -29.70
CA THR A 407 32.60 22.76 -28.57
C THR A 407 32.56 22.01 -27.25
N LEU A 408 32.36 20.68 -27.25
CA LEU A 408 32.29 19.88 -26.01
C LEU A 408 33.54 20.01 -25.13
N ALA A 409 34.70 20.28 -25.73
CA ALA A 409 35.93 20.57 -25.00
C ALA A 409 35.80 21.72 -24.00
N THR A 410 34.91 22.70 -24.25
CA THR A 410 34.65 23.83 -23.34
C THR A 410 34.10 23.35 -21.99
N LEU A 411 33.40 22.21 -21.93
CA LEU A 411 32.89 21.63 -20.69
C LEU A 411 33.98 21.11 -19.75
N ALA A 412 35.22 20.90 -20.24
CA ALA A 412 36.36 20.57 -19.37
C ALA A 412 36.69 21.68 -18.36
N ARG A 413 36.20 22.91 -18.60
CA ARG A 413 36.31 24.04 -17.67
C ARG A 413 35.38 23.94 -16.46
N LEU A 414 34.56 22.88 -16.36
CA LEU A 414 33.66 22.59 -15.24
C LEU A 414 34.32 21.56 -14.31
N PRO A 415 35.01 21.98 -13.24
CA PRO A 415 35.85 21.10 -12.43
C PRO A 415 35.05 20.04 -11.65
N HIS A 416 33.76 20.26 -11.44
CA HIS A 416 32.88 19.38 -10.66
C HIS A 416 31.87 18.59 -11.49
N LEU A 417 31.91 18.67 -12.83
CA LEU A 417 30.92 18.01 -13.68
C LEU A 417 31.08 16.49 -13.64
N GLN A 418 30.13 15.81 -13.01
CA GLN A 418 30.12 14.36 -12.80
C GLN A 418 29.22 13.63 -13.78
N ARG A 419 28.07 14.21 -14.13
CA ARG A 419 27.09 13.62 -15.04
C ARG A 419 26.81 14.55 -16.19
N LEU A 420 27.00 14.03 -17.41
CA LEU A 420 26.66 14.72 -18.65
C LEU A 420 25.70 13.86 -19.47
N SER A 421 24.58 14.43 -19.89
CA SER A 421 23.62 13.74 -20.77
C SER A 421 23.59 14.38 -22.15
N LEU A 422 24.00 13.61 -23.17
CA LEU A 422 24.01 14.01 -24.58
C LEU A 422 23.04 13.15 -25.42
N SER A 423 22.18 12.38 -24.77
CA SER A 423 21.29 11.43 -25.46
C SER A 423 20.37 12.13 -26.46
N GLY A 424 20.16 11.53 -27.64
CA GLY A 424 19.35 12.14 -28.70
C GLY A 424 19.99 13.31 -29.45
N THR A 425 21.29 13.58 -29.26
CA THR A 425 22.05 14.58 -30.03
C THR A 425 22.91 13.91 -31.12
N PRO A 426 23.25 14.58 -32.23
CA PRO A 426 24.04 14.00 -33.33
C PRO A 426 25.55 13.88 -33.04
N VAL A 427 25.94 13.67 -31.77
CA VAL A 427 27.35 13.59 -31.38
C VAL A 427 28.02 12.30 -31.86
N THR A 428 29.25 12.42 -32.34
CA THR A 428 30.08 11.36 -32.90
C THR A 428 31.21 10.95 -31.96
N LEU A 429 31.84 9.80 -32.24
CA LEU A 429 32.98 9.30 -31.49
C LEU A 429 34.14 10.32 -31.40
N GLN A 430 34.42 11.04 -32.50
CA GLN A 430 35.46 12.05 -32.54
C GLN A 430 35.18 13.18 -31.54
N GLN A 431 33.93 13.65 -31.47
CA GLN A 431 33.53 14.72 -30.57
C GLN A 431 33.55 14.26 -29.10
N LEU A 432 33.15 13.03 -28.81
CA LEU A 432 33.23 12.47 -27.45
C LEU A 432 34.67 12.37 -26.92
N THR A 433 35.65 12.20 -27.81
CA THR A 433 37.07 12.14 -27.43
C THR A 433 37.54 13.44 -26.75
N SER A 434 36.93 14.58 -27.09
CA SER A 434 37.23 15.87 -26.46
C SER A 434 36.90 15.93 -24.97
N LEU A 435 36.02 15.06 -24.47
CA LEU A 435 35.64 14.98 -23.06
C LEU A 435 36.69 14.30 -22.17
N LYS A 436 37.77 13.75 -22.75
CA LYS A 436 38.87 13.14 -21.99
C LYS A 436 39.52 14.12 -21.00
N SER A 437 39.47 15.42 -21.29
CA SER A 437 39.99 16.48 -20.43
C SER A 437 39.04 16.90 -19.31
N ALA A 438 37.80 16.38 -19.26
CA ALA A 438 36.86 16.67 -18.17
C ALA A 438 37.29 15.91 -16.89
N PRO A 439 37.73 16.60 -15.83
CA PRO A 439 38.48 15.96 -14.73
C PRO A 439 37.60 15.10 -13.81
N ALA A 440 36.31 15.43 -13.67
CA ALA A 440 35.40 14.82 -12.70
C ALA A 440 34.28 13.97 -13.34
N LEU A 441 34.26 13.80 -14.66
CA LEU A 441 33.17 13.13 -15.37
C LEU A 441 33.14 11.63 -15.03
N LYS A 442 32.03 11.18 -14.45
CA LYS A 442 31.77 9.81 -14.01
C LYS A 442 30.72 9.10 -14.85
N GLU A 443 29.72 9.83 -15.34
CA GLU A 443 28.60 9.26 -16.11
C GLU A 443 28.35 10.07 -17.38
N LEU A 444 28.27 9.37 -18.50
CA LEU A 444 27.99 9.95 -19.81
C LEU A 444 26.83 9.22 -20.48
N TYR A 445 25.70 9.89 -20.64
CA TYR A 445 24.49 9.31 -21.25
C TYR A 445 24.45 9.62 -22.74
N VAL A 446 24.54 8.58 -23.58
CA VAL A 446 24.70 8.70 -25.04
C VAL A 446 23.75 7.78 -25.82
N TRP A 447 22.58 7.48 -25.26
CA TRP A 447 21.59 6.70 -26.00
C TRP A 447 20.97 7.55 -27.12
N ASN A 448 20.63 6.91 -28.24
CA ASN A 448 20.03 7.57 -29.41
C ASN A 448 20.90 8.70 -30.03
N THR A 449 22.24 8.58 -30.02
CA THR A 449 23.16 9.59 -30.58
C THR A 449 23.79 9.21 -31.93
N GLY A 450 23.24 8.22 -32.64
CA GLY A 450 23.78 7.73 -33.92
C GLY A 450 25.08 6.93 -33.82
N LEU A 451 25.64 6.75 -32.62
CA LEU A 451 26.83 5.93 -32.36
C LEU A 451 26.52 4.44 -32.53
N SER A 452 27.37 3.74 -33.26
CA SER A 452 27.30 2.29 -33.39
C SER A 452 27.77 1.59 -32.10
N PRO A 453 27.45 0.29 -31.90
CA PRO A 453 28.01 -0.49 -30.79
C PRO A 453 29.54 -0.49 -30.76
N ALA A 454 30.20 -0.45 -31.92
CA ALA A 454 31.65 -0.35 -32.03
C ALA A 454 32.17 1.02 -31.55
N ASP A 455 31.49 2.10 -31.93
CA ASP A 455 31.82 3.45 -31.46
C ASP A 455 31.67 3.55 -29.94
N LEU A 456 30.62 2.97 -29.36
CA LEU A 456 30.41 2.96 -27.91
C LEU A 456 31.51 2.18 -27.18
N GLN A 457 31.97 1.05 -27.73
CA GLN A 457 33.11 0.32 -27.17
C GLN A 457 34.40 1.13 -27.25
N GLN A 458 34.65 1.82 -28.36
CA GLN A 458 35.84 2.67 -28.52
C GLN A 458 35.77 3.91 -27.61
N ALA A 459 34.61 4.54 -27.50
CA ALA A 459 34.37 5.67 -26.60
C ALA A 459 34.59 5.27 -25.13
N GLN A 460 34.15 4.07 -24.73
CA GLN A 460 34.41 3.54 -23.38
C GLN A 460 35.90 3.31 -23.11
N LYS A 461 36.69 2.94 -24.12
CA LYS A 461 38.16 2.83 -23.99
C LYS A 461 38.84 4.20 -23.87
N ILE A 462 38.33 5.21 -24.57
CA ILE A 462 38.88 6.59 -24.56
C ILE A 462 38.53 7.33 -23.25
N LEU A 463 37.35 7.06 -22.69
CA LEU A 463 36.83 7.64 -21.46
C LEU A 463 36.75 6.58 -20.34
N PRO A 464 37.87 5.99 -19.88
CA PRO A 464 37.85 4.89 -18.92
C PRO A 464 37.33 5.30 -17.53
N ARG A 465 37.34 6.61 -17.23
CA ARG A 465 36.84 7.17 -15.95
C ARG A 465 35.32 7.37 -15.94
N ALA A 466 34.68 7.42 -17.10
CA ALA A 466 33.25 7.63 -17.23
C ALA A 466 32.54 6.35 -17.66
N THR A 467 31.48 5.98 -16.96
CA THR A 467 30.56 4.94 -17.39
C THR A 467 29.66 5.48 -18.49
N LEU A 468 29.70 4.84 -19.67
CA LEU A 468 28.79 5.17 -20.77
C LEU A 468 27.44 4.50 -20.56
N VAL A 469 26.40 5.31 -20.36
CA VAL A 469 25.02 4.85 -20.21
C VAL A 469 24.34 4.85 -21.58
N LYS A 470 24.02 3.65 -22.06
CA LYS A 470 23.57 3.35 -23.44
C LYS A 470 22.05 3.23 -23.58
N GLY A 471 21.31 3.38 -22.48
CA GLY A 471 19.86 3.11 -22.43
C GLY A 471 19.55 1.61 -22.32
N PHE A 472 18.27 1.25 -22.43
CA PHE A 472 17.84 -0.15 -22.47
C PHE A 472 18.04 -0.73 -23.87
N THR A 473 18.83 -1.80 -23.96
CA THR A 473 18.95 -2.64 -25.16
C THR A 473 18.45 -4.04 -24.80
N ASN A 474 17.53 -4.59 -25.60
CA ASN A 474 17.01 -5.94 -25.40
C ASN A 474 18.02 -6.97 -25.92
N ASP A 475 19.16 -7.06 -25.25
CA ASP A 475 20.28 -7.91 -25.64
C ASP A 475 19.97 -9.41 -25.51
N LYS A 476 18.83 -9.76 -24.89
CA LYS A 476 18.41 -11.14 -24.60
C LYS A 476 17.31 -11.67 -25.53
N GLY A 477 16.79 -10.86 -26.46
CA GLY A 477 15.77 -11.30 -27.42
C GLY A 477 14.41 -11.64 -26.82
N GLU A 478 14.09 -11.16 -25.62
CA GLU A 478 12.79 -11.42 -24.97
C GLU A 478 11.69 -10.61 -25.68
N GLN A 479 10.62 -11.27 -26.13
CA GLN A 479 9.48 -10.59 -26.74
C GLN A 479 8.69 -9.83 -25.67
N LEU A 480 8.64 -8.51 -25.78
CA LEU A 480 7.94 -7.63 -24.85
C LEU A 480 6.45 -7.57 -25.20
N LYS A 481 5.57 -7.51 -24.18
CA LYS A 481 4.12 -7.33 -24.37
C LYS A 481 3.77 -5.85 -24.42
N LEU A 482 2.95 -5.45 -25.38
CA LEU A 482 2.44 -4.08 -25.51
C LEU A 482 1.40 -3.77 -24.43
N ASN A 483 1.35 -2.51 -24.04
CA ASN A 483 0.26 -1.96 -23.26
C ASN A 483 -0.98 -1.70 -24.13
N GLN A 484 -2.12 -1.43 -23.49
CA GLN A 484 -3.37 -1.20 -24.21
C GLN A 484 -3.37 0.11 -25.02
N PRO A 485 -4.13 0.19 -26.14
CA PRO A 485 -4.39 1.44 -26.83
C PRO A 485 -5.01 2.50 -25.90
N VAL A 486 -4.62 3.76 -26.13
CA VAL A 486 -5.14 4.93 -25.41
C VAL A 486 -6.24 5.58 -26.24
N VAL A 487 -7.42 5.74 -25.66
CA VAL A 487 -8.55 6.42 -26.30
C VAL A 487 -8.47 7.91 -26.03
N LEU A 488 -8.60 8.74 -27.07
CA LEU A 488 -8.42 10.19 -26.97
C LEU A 488 -9.71 10.95 -26.71
N ASN A 489 -10.85 10.41 -27.12
CA ASN A 489 -12.14 11.12 -27.10
C ASN A 489 -13.34 10.18 -26.87
N ALA A 490 -13.23 9.28 -25.89
CA ALA A 490 -14.34 8.41 -25.53
C ALA A 490 -15.48 9.20 -24.85
N VAL A 491 -16.69 9.04 -25.35
CA VAL A 491 -17.94 9.41 -24.66
C VAL A 491 -18.83 8.17 -24.66
N ALA A 492 -19.49 7.87 -23.53
CA ALA A 492 -20.37 6.70 -23.45
C ALA A 492 -21.66 6.90 -24.26
N VAL A 493 -22.18 8.14 -24.28
CA VAL A 493 -23.40 8.52 -24.99
C VAL A 493 -23.09 9.66 -25.96
N PHE A 494 -23.58 9.57 -27.20
CA PHE A 494 -23.38 10.59 -28.24
C PHE A 494 -24.67 10.92 -29.00
N LYS A 495 -24.78 12.15 -29.51
CA LYS A 495 -26.00 12.62 -30.22
C LYS A 495 -25.96 12.40 -31.73
N ASN A 496 -24.90 12.90 -32.37
CA ASN A 496 -24.74 12.88 -33.82
C ASN A 496 -23.94 11.64 -34.25
N ASN A 497 -22.85 11.83 -34.98
CA ASN A 497 -21.88 10.78 -35.25
C ASN A 497 -20.65 11.05 -34.37
N LEU A 498 -20.07 9.99 -33.79
CA LEU A 498 -18.85 10.09 -33.01
C LEU A 498 -17.66 9.64 -33.86
N GLN A 499 -16.66 10.50 -33.98
CA GLN A 499 -15.40 10.15 -34.63
C GLN A 499 -14.40 9.66 -33.57
N LEU A 500 -14.40 8.36 -33.28
CA LEU A 500 -13.53 7.74 -32.29
C LEU A 500 -12.06 7.86 -32.74
N LYS A 501 -11.19 8.32 -31.83
CA LYS A 501 -9.74 8.44 -32.01
C LYS A 501 -9.01 7.64 -30.93
N MET A 502 -8.04 6.84 -31.35
CA MET A 502 -7.19 6.04 -30.47
C MET A 502 -5.72 6.20 -30.91
N GLN A 503 -4.80 6.08 -29.96
CA GLN A 503 -3.36 6.11 -30.22
C GLN A 503 -2.62 5.14 -29.31
N HIS A 504 -1.35 4.87 -29.61
CA HIS A 504 -0.48 4.06 -28.77
C HIS A 504 0.86 4.78 -28.53
N PRO A 505 1.39 4.80 -27.28
CA PRO A 505 2.61 5.56 -26.96
C PRO A 505 3.87 4.97 -27.60
N VAL A 506 3.89 3.66 -27.89
CA VAL A 506 5.02 3.01 -28.57
C VAL A 506 4.94 3.26 -30.07
N ARG A 507 5.97 3.91 -30.63
CA ARG A 507 6.08 4.16 -32.09
C ARG A 507 6.12 2.86 -32.90
N GLY A 508 5.50 2.88 -34.07
CA GLY A 508 5.46 1.73 -35.00
C GLY A 508 4.49 0.62 -34.57
N THR A 509 3.49 0.97 -33.76
CA THR A 509 2.43 0.04 -33.31
C THR A 509 1.18 0.24 -34.16
N GLU A 510 0.57 -0.84 -34.60
CA GLU A 510 -0.74 -0.85 -35.27
C GLU A 510 -1.84 -1.13 -34.23
N ILE A 511 -2.96 -0.43 -34.31
CA ILE A 511 -4.14 -0.75 -33.50
C ILE A 511 -5.09 -1.57 -34.38
N ARG A 512 -5.58 -2.70 -33.89
CA ARG A 512 -6.57 -3.56 -34.57
C ARG A 512 -7.88 -3.52 -33.80
N TYR A 513 -9.02 -3.54 -34.49
CA TYR A 513 -10.32 -3.39 -33.83
C TYR A 513 -11.46 -4.18 -34.48
N THR A 514 -12.53 -4.36 -33.72
CA THR A 514 -13.83 -4.90 -34.15
C THR A 514 -14.95 -3.98 -33.64
N THR A 515 -16.13 -4.01 -34.28
CA THR A 515 -17.30 -3.16 -33.92
C THR A 515 -18.53 -3.96 -33.51
N ASP A 516 -18.43 -5.28 -33.58
CA ASP A 516 -19.47 -6.24 -33.22
C ASP A 516 -19.28 -6.84 -31.81
N GLY A 517 -18.26 -6.39 -31.07
CA GLY A 517 -17.90 -6.91 -29.75
C GLY A 517 -17.08 -8.20 -29.73
N SER A 518 -16.71 -8.76 -30.90
CA SER A 518 -15.77 -9.89 -30.98
C SER A 518 -14.35 -9.48 -30.59
N VAL A 519 -13.50 -10.41 -30.15
CA VAL A 519 -12.09 -10.09 -29.83
C VAL A 519 -11.34 -9.86 -31.15
N PRO A 520 -10.69 -8.70 -31.37
CA PRO A 520 -9.85 -8.49 -32.55
C PRO A 520 -8.62 -9.40 -32.51
N ASP A 521 -8.26 -9.95 -33.66
CA ASP A 521 -7.05 -10.73 -33.87
C ASP A 521 -5.92 -9.89 -34.50
N SER A 522 -4.68 -10.31 -34.31
CA SER A 522 -3.51 -9.52 -34.71
C SER A 522 -3.22 -9.55 -36.22
N LEU A 523 -3.88 -10.40 -37.01
CA LEU A 523 -3.54 -10.65 -38.42
C LEU A 523 -4.64 -10.18 -39.38
N HIS A 524 -5.90 -10.50 -39.09
CA HIS A 524 -7.05 -10.36 -39.99
C HIS A 524 -7.96 -9.20 -39.61
N SER A 525 -7.98 -8.78 -38.35
CA SER A 525 -8.87 -7.69 -37.91
C SER A 525 -8.48 -6.37 -38.57
N PRO A 526 -9.45 -5.49 -38.87
CA PRO A 526 -9.21 -4.18 -39.46
C PRO A 526 -8.19 -3.34 -38.67
N VAL A 527 -7.28 -2.68 -39.39
CA VAL A 527 -6.34 -1.71 -38.82
C VAL A 527 -7.06 -0.38 -38.57
N PHE A 528 -7.00 0.09 -37.33
CA PHE A 528 -7.41 1.42 -36.94
C PHE A 528 -6.41 2.44 -37.46
N LYS A 529 -6.88 3.34 -38.33
CA LYS A 529 -6.06 4.41 -38.92
C LYS A 529 -6.12 5.65 -38.02
N ASP A 530 -6.71 6.74 -38.51
CA ASP A 530 -6.80 8.01 -37.77
C ASP A 530 -8.08 8.10 -36.93
N SER A 531 -9.19 7.61 -37.47
CA SER A 531 -10.47 7.63 -36.77
C SER A 531 -11.46 6.59 -37.26
N LEU A 532 -12.44 6.25 -36.42
CA LEU A 532 -13.56 5.38 -36.71
C LEU A 532 -14.87 6.14 -36.50
N LEU A 533 -15.73 6.18 -37.53
CA LEU A 533 -17.04 6.82 -37.44
C LEU A 533 -18.06 5.86 -36.81
N ILE A 534 -18.61 6.25 -35.67
CA ILE A 534 -19.68 5.56 -34.96
C ILE A 534 -20.99 6.32 -35.18
N THR A 535 -21.97 5.67 -35.82
CA THR A 535 -23.23 6.28 -36.24
C THR A 535 -24.45 5.80 -35.45
N GLY A 536 -24.29 4.77 -34.62
CA GLY A 536 -25.32 4.17 -33.77
C GLY A 536 -24.71 3.43 -32.59
N ASN A 537 -25.52 2.62 -31.89
CA ASN A 537 -25.03 1.82 -30.77
C ASN A 537 -23.95 0.85 -31.26
N THR A 538 -22.77 0.85 -30.65
CA THR A 538 -21.62 0.06 -31.13
C THR A 538 -20.74 -0.33 -29.96
N VAL A 539 -20.28 -1.59 -29.96
CA VAL A 539 -19.27 -2.09 -29.01
C VAL A 539 -17.96 -2.25 -29.77
N VAL A 540 -17.00 -1.40 -29.47
CA VAL A 540 -15.67 -1.45 -30.08
C VAL A 540 -14.73 -2.22 -29.18
N ARG A 541 -14.04 -3.23 -29.72
CA ARG A 541 -12.90 -3.85 -29.03
C ARG A 541 -11.64 -3.62 -29.82
N ALA A 542 -10.52 -3.36 -29.14
CA ALA A 542 -9.26 -3.03 -29.80
C ALA A 542 -8.03 -3.59 -29.08
N ILE A 543 -6.99 -3.94 -29.85
CA ILE A 543 -5.67 -4.37 -29.39
C ILE A 543 -4.55 -3.58 -30.08
N ALA A 544 -3.40 -3.49 -29.44
CA ALA A 544 -2.17 -2.93 -30.02
C ALA A 544 -1.24 -4.07 -30.47
N CYS A 545 -0.73 -3.98 -31.70
CA CYS A 545 0.11 -4.98 -32.36
C CYS A 545 1.40 -4.35 -32.89
N LYS A 546 2.54 -5.03 -32.71
CA LYS A 546 3.83 -4.63 -33.29
C LYS A 546 4.67 -5.87 -33.57
N GLN A 547 5.35 -5.90 -34.72
CA GLN A 547 6.20 -7.03 -35.10
C GLN A 547 7.32 -7.24 -34.06
N GLY A 548 7.50 -8.48 -33.61
CA GLY A 548 8.48 -8.85 -32.57
C GLY A 548 8.03 -8.58 -31.13
N TRP A 549 6.77 -8.18 -30.93
CA TRP A 549 6.16 -7.92 -29.62
C TRP A 549 4.90 -8.78 -29.45
N TYR A 550 4.56 -9.14 -28.22
CA TYR A 550 3.24 -9.68 -27.92
C TYR A 550 2.19 -8.56 -27.99
N ALA A 551 1.02 -8.88 -28.57
CA ALA A 551 -0.09 -7.95 -28.62
C ALA A 551 -0.59 -7.57 -27.21
N SER A 552 -1.19 -6.39 -27.09
CA SER A 552 -1.81 -5.97 -25.84
C SER A 552 -3.01 -6.83 -25.46
N ASP A 553 -3.43 -6.75 -24.21
CA ASP A 553 -4.77 -7.22 -23.83
C ASP A 553 -5.84 -6.38 -24.55
N PRO A 554 -7.03 -6.94 -24.86
CA PRO A 554 -8.08 -6.21 -25.56
C PRO A 554 -8.76 -5.19 -24.64
N ILE A 555 -9.00 -3.99 -25.16
CA ILE A 555 -9.92 -3.01 -24.54
C ILE A 555 -11.33 -3.22 -25.09
N GLN A 556 -12.34 -2.82 -24.32
CA GLN A 556 -13.74 -2.80 -24.76
C GLN A 556 -14.37 -1.44 -24.44
N LEU A 557 -15.01 -0.85 -25.44
CA LEU A 557 -15.65 0.45 -25.39
C LEU A 557 -17.09 0.30 -25.87
N SER A 558 -18.05 0.78 -25.09
CA SER A 558 -19.47 0.76 -25.46
C SER A 558 -19.97 2.16 -25.72
N PHE A 559 -20.53 2.37 -26.91
CA PHE A 559 -21.07 3.65 -27.36
C PHE A 559 -22.57 3.51 -27.58
N SER A 560 -23.37 4.41 -26.99
CA SER A 560 -24.82 4.46 -27.16
C SER A 560 -25.25 5.79 -27.78
N LYS A 561 -26.21 5.76 -28.71
CA LYS A 561 -26.73 6.94 -29.40
C LYS A 561 -28.02 7.43 -28.76
N THR A 562 -28.18 8.74 -28.67
CA THR A 562 -29.47 9.39 -28.32
C THR A 562 -29.72 10.56 -29.25
N THR A 563 -30.89 10.63 -29.87
CA THR A 563 -31.21 11.66 -30.86
C THR A 563 -31.81 12.90 -30.20
N TYR A 564 -32.69 12.70 -29.21
CA TYR A 564 -33.40 13.77 -28.54
C TYR A 564 -32.93 13.95 -27.10
N THR A 565 -32.86 15.21 -26.67
CA THR A 565 -32.54 15.56 -25.28
C THR A 565 -33.79 16.14 -24.64
N PRO A 566 -34.25 15.57 -23.54
CA PRO A 566 -35.36 16.15 -22.82
C PRO A 566 -34.97 17.46 -22.14
N ASP A 567 -35.96 18.32 -21.96
CA ASP A 567 -35.83 19.59 -21.22
C ASP A 567 -35.82 19.32 -19.71
N SER A 568 -36.69 18.41 -19.26
CA SER A 568 -36.76 18.02 -17.85
C SER A 568 -37.21 16.58 -17.67
N ILE A 569 -36.84 16.03 -16.51
CA ILE A 569 -37.27 14.72 -16.05
C ILE A 569 -37.70 14.83 -14.58
N ARG A 570 -38.90 14.32 -14.30
CA ARG A 570 -39.48 14.28 -12.97
C ARG A 570 -39.70 12.83 -12.57
N LEU A 571 -39.15 12.45 -11.43
CA LEU A 571 -39.43 11.16 -10.80
C LEU A 571 -40.69 11.27 -9.94
N THR A 572 -41.67 10.39 -10.18
CA THR A 572 -42.86 10.30 -9.32
C THR A 572 -42.50 9.60 -7.99
N ASN A 573 -41.65 8.58 -8.06
CA ASN A 573 -41.13 7.85 -6.90
C ASN A 573 -39.64 8.16 -6.71
N GLN A 574 -39.22 8.40 -5.47
CA GLN A 574 -37.81 8.67 -5.18
C GLN A 574 -36.99 7.37 -5.10
N PRO A 575 -35.74 7.37 -5.61
CA PRO A 575 -34.80 6.26 -5.43
C PRO A 575 -34.38 6.10 -3.96
N GLU A 576 -33.86 4.94 -3.60
CA GLU A 576 -33.73 4.51 -2.20
C GLU A 576 -32.28 4.48 -1.69
N GLY A 577 -32.12 4.82 -0.40
CA GLY A 577 -30.86 4.66 0.33
C GLY A 577 -29.73 5.52 -0.22
N SER A 578 -28.56 4.91 -0.41
CA SER A 578 -27.39 5.55 -1.03
C SER A 578 -27.45 5.58 -2.56
N TYR A 579 -28.45 4.93 -3.18
CA TYR A 579 -28.55 4.76 -4.64
C TYR A 579 -29.45 5.82 -5.27
N ILE A 580 -29.24 7.08 -4.89
CA ILE A 580 -30.02 8.22 -5.38
C ILE A 580 -29.37 8.92 -6.58
N ALA A 581 -28.08 8.70 -6.82
CA ALA A 581 -27.26 9.43 -7.78
C ALA A 581 -27.51 10.96 -7.68
N ASN A 582 -27.64 11.67 -8.80
CA ASN A 582 -28.10 13.05 -8.84
C ASN A 582 -29.64 13.15 -9.06
N GLY A 583 -30.39 12.11 -8.67
CA GLY A 583 -31.82 12.03 -8.91
C GLY A 583 -32.15 11.88 -10.40
N GLY A 584 -33.29 12.42 -10.83
CA GLY A 584 -33.79 12.23 -12.21
C GLY A 584 -32.80 12.66 -13.29
N THR A 585 -31.98 13.69 -13.05
CA THR A 585 -31.04 14.20 -14.05
C THR A 585 -29.98 13.19 -14.45
N SER A 586 -29.61 12.26 -13.56
CA SER A 586 -28.65 11.19 -13.87
C SER A 586 -29.15 10.27 -14.98
N LEU A 587 -30.47 10.13 -15.15
CA LEU A 587 -31.04 9.32 -16.23
C LEU A 587 -30.85 9.93 -17.63
N THR A 588 -30.31 11.13 -17.75
CA THR A 588 -30.18 11.86 -19.02
C THR A 588 -28.86 12.63 -19.13
N ASP A 589 -27.88 12.35 -18.26
CA ASP A 589 -26.62 13.09 -18.18
C ASP A 589 -25.54 12.56 -19.14
N GLY A 590 -25.82 11.47 -19.86
CA GLY A 590 -24.91 10.84 -20.80
C GLY A 590 -23.81 10.00 -20.16
N GLN A 591 -23.90 9.71 -18.86
CA GLN A 591 -22.93 8.93 -18.10
C GLN A 591 -23.45 7.55 -17.73
N LYS A 592 -23.02 6.53 -18.48
CA LYS A 592 -23.24 5.12 -18.13
C LYS A 592 -22.63 4.74 -16.77
N GLY A 593 -23.34 3.90 -16.04
CA GLY A 593 -23.04 3.46 -14.68
C GLY A 593 -22.09 2.25 -14.58
N GLY A 594 -21.79 1.53 -15.65
CA GLY A 594 -20.85 0.39 -15.60
C GLY A 594 -21.27 -0.75 -14.65
N THR A 595 -20.38 -1.68 -14.33
CA THR A 595 -20.74 -2.88 -13.54
C THR A 595 -20.69 -2.67 -12.02
N ASP A 596 -20.09 -1.58 -11.55
CA ASP A 596 -20.09 -1.20 -10.14
C ASP A 596 -21.32 -0.36 -9.80
N HIS A 597 -22.21 -0.92 -8.98
CA HIS A 597 -23.45 -0.29 -8.54
C HIS A 597 -23.26 0.78 -7.45
N ASN A 598 -22.05 0.89 -6.86
CA ASN A 598 -21.77 1.83 -5.78
C ASN A 598 -21.03 3.10 -6.24
N ASN A 599 -20.90 3.30 -7.55
CA ASN A 599 -20.17 4.45 -8.11
C ASN A 599 -20.98 5.77 -8.16
N GLY A 600 -22.18 5.80 -7.57
CA GLY A 600 -23.04 6.98 -7.51
C GLY A 600 -23.73 7.35 -8.83
N LYS A 601 -23.70 6.49 -9.85
CA LYS A 601 -24.36 6.75 -11.16
C LYS A 601 -25.70 6.04 -11.35
N TRP A 602 -26.04 5.13 -10.44
CA TRP A 602 -27.24 4.31 -10.54
C TRP A 602 -28.35 4.82 -9.63
N LEU A 603 -29.58 4.85 -10.14
CA LEU A 603 -30.80 5.01 -9.34
C LEU A 603 -31.33 3.63 -8.95
N GLY A 604 -31.41 3.37 -7.65
CA GLY A 604 -31.84 2.09 -7.09
C GLY A 604 -33.26 2.13 -6.51
N TYR A 605 -34.04 1.08 -6.79
CA TYR A 605 -35.44 0.94 -6.35
C TYR A 605 -35.75 -0.48 -5.86
N THR A 606 -36.39 -0.65 -4.70
CA THR A 606 -36.82 -1.96 -4.18
C THR A 606 -38.23 -1.96 -3.57
N LYS A 607 -38.63 -0.87 -2.91
CA LYS A 607 -39.97 -0.64 -2.36
C LYS A 607 -40.95 -0.09 -3.40
N ASN A 608 -40.53 0.90 -4.19
CA ASN A 608 -41.37 1.54 -5.21
C ASN A 608 -40.84 1.27 -6.61
N SER A 609 -41.71 1.15 -7.61
CA SER A 609 -41.30 1.06 -9.02
C SER A 609 -40.68 2.37 -9.52
N LEU A 610 -39.76 2.31 -10.49
CA LEU A 610 -39.33 3.51 -11.18
C LEU A 610 -40.50 4.04 -12.00
N GLU A 611 -40.82 5.31 -11.79
CA GLU A 611 -41.78 6.06 -12.58
C GLU A 611 -41.20 7.44 -12.88
N ALA A 612 -40.90 7.70 -14.15
CA ALA A 612 -40.31 8.94 -14.62
C ALA A 612 -41.19 9.57 -15.71
N ILE A 613 -41.45 10.87 -15.59
CA ILE A 613 -42.10 11.67 -16.62
C ILE A 613 -41.05 12.61 -17.21
N VAL A 614 -40.88 12.52 -18.51
CA VAL A 614 -39.90 13.23 -19.31
C VAL A 614 -40.63 14.22 -20.21
N GLN A 615 -40.15 15.45 -20.27
CA GLN A 615 -40.69 16.50 -21.12
C GLN A 615 -39.64 16.94 -22.13
N PHE A 616 -40.05 17.09 -23.39
CA PHE A 616 -39.22 17.64 -24.46
C PHE A 616 -39.49 19.14 -24.66
N PRO A 617 -38.50 19.92 -25.14
CA PRO A 617 -38.67 21.36 -25.37
C PRO A 617 -39.70 21.68 -26.48
N ALA A 618 -39.90 20.75 -27.40
CA ALA A 618 -40.92 20.80 -28.46
C ALA A 618 -41.36 19.36 -28.79
N PRO A 619 -42.51 19.16 -29.48
CA PRO A 619 -42.92 17.84 -29.94
C PRO A 619 -41.85 17.18 -30.84
N VAL A 620 -41.39 15.99 -30.48
CA VAL A 620 -40.35 15.25 -31.20
C VAL A 620 -40.90 13.93 -31.79
N PRO A 621 -40.44 13.52 -32.98
CA PRO A 621 -40.86 12.26 -33.58
C PRO A 621 -40.00 11.14 -33.02
N LEU A 622 -40.55 10.41 -32.04
CA LEU A 622 -39.87 9.37 -31.29
C LEU A 622 -40.26 7.99 -31.79
N LYS A 623 -39.31 7.07 -31.91
CA LYS A 623 -39.54 5.67 -32.32
C LYS A 623 -38.98 4.65 -31.33
N ALA A 624 -38.04 5.04 -30.48
CA ALA A 624 -37.43 4.14 -29.52
C ALA A 624 -37.01 4.85 -28.23
N VAL A 625 -37.12 4.12 -27.12
CA VAL A 625 -36.49 4.46 -25.85
C VAL A 625 -35.58 3.31 -25.46
N THR A 626 -34.29 3.58 -25.23
CA THR A 626 -33.33 2.61 -24.70
C THR A 626 -33.05 2.93 -23.25
N ILE A 627 -33.17 1.93 -22.37
CA ILE A 627 -32.99 2.08 -20.93
C ILE A 627 -31.75 1.29 -20.52
N GLY A 628 -30.78 1.94 -19.89
CA GLY A 628 -29.65 1.26 -19.29
C GLY A 628 -30.02 0.71 -17.91
N ALA A 629 -29.77 -0.58 -17.71
CA ALA A 629 -30.08 -1.31 -16.49
C ALA A 629 -28.88 -2.14 -16.04
N LEU A 630 -28.77 -2.41 -14.74
CA LEU A 630 -27.75 -3.30 -14.21
C LEU A 630 -28.34 -4.66 -13.85
N ARG A 631 -27.59 -5.72 -14.16
CA ARG A 631 -27.82 -7.06 -13.63
C ARG A 631 -26.67 -7.46 -12.71
N ASN A 632 -26.98 -7.77 -11.46
CA ASN A 632 -26.05 -8.34 -10.49
C ASN A 632 -26.82 -9.20 -9.49
N THR A 633 -27.02 -10.47 -9.85
CA THR A 633 -27.83 -11.41 -9.07
C THR A 633 -27.28 -11.61 -7.65
N GLY A 634 -25.95 -11.61 -7.48
CA GLY A 634 -25.30 -11.72 -6.17
C GLY A 634 -25.58 -10.52 -5.23
N ALA A 635 -25.83 -9.34 -5.80
CA ALA A 635 -26.22 -8.13 -5.06
C ALA A 635 -27.75 -7.92 -5.02
N TYR A 636 -28.54 -8.94 -5.36
CA TYR A 636 -30.01 -8.89 -5.38
C TYR A 636 -30.57 -7.92 -6.43
N ILE A 637 -29.77 -7.52 -7.43
CA ILE A 637 -30.12 -6.59 -8.51
C ILE A 637 -30.52 -7.39 -9.76
N PHE A 638 -31.76 -7.24 -10.21
CA PHE A 638 -32.34 -8.00 -11.32
C PHE A 638 -32.95 -7.07 -12.36
N LEU A 639 -33.09 -7.59 -13.58
CA LEU A 639 -33.84 -6.90 -14.63
C LEU A 639 -35.31 -6.69 -14.22
N PRO A 640 -35.96 -5.61 -14.70
CA PRO A 640 -37.34 -5.35 -14.36
C PRO A 640 -38.23 -6.47 -14.92
N ARG A 641 -39.31 -6.79 -14.19
CA ARG A 641 -40.34 -7.70 -14.69
C ARG A 641 -41.01 -7.14 -15.94
N GLN A 642 -41.15 -5.82 -15.99
CA GLN A 642 -41.90 -5.14 -17.03
C GLN A 642 -41.47 -3.69 -17.16
N VAL A 643 -41.37 -3.23 -18.41
CA VAL A 643 -41.14 -1.85 -18.80
C VAL A 643 -42.33 -1.39 -19.64
N GLU A 644 -42.88 -0.22 -19.32
CA GLU A 644 -43.93 0.43 -20.10
C GLU A 644 -43.50 1.84 -20.50
N ILE A 645 -43.67 2.16 -21.78
CA ILE A 645 -43.42 3.47 -22.35
C ILE A 645 -44.76 4.05 -22.78
N TRP A 646 -45.13 5.16 -22.16
CA TRP A 646 -46.33 5.93 -22.46
C TRP A 646 -45.91 7.26 -23.07
N GLY A 647 -46.65 7.78 -24.05
CA GLY A 647 -46.32 9.04 -24.69
C GLY A 647 -47.55 9.80 -25.19
N GLY A 648 -47.37 11.10 -25.37
CA GLY A 648 -48.42 12.01 -25.82
C GLY A 648 -47.99 13.47 -25.76
N ASN A 649 -48.89 14.38 -26.11
CA ASN A 649 -48.65 15.83 -26.10
C ASN A 649 -49.22 16.53 -24.85
N ASP A 650 -50.00 15.80 -24.03
CA ASP A 650 -50.55 16.26 -22.76
C ASP A 650 -50.12 15.29 -21.65
N PRO A 651 -49.45 15.76 -20.57
CA PRO A 651 -48.97 14.90 -19.49
C PRO A 651 -50.09 14.18 -18.72
N ARG A 652 -51.34 14.61 -18.85
CA ARG A 652 -52.50 13.99 -18.19
C ARG A 652 -53.17 12.91 -19.05
N HIS A 653 -52.92 12.89 -20.35
CA HIS A 653 -53.59 12.01 -21.32
C HIS A 653 -52.57 11.25 -22.19
N LEU A 654 -51.67 10.49 -21.55
CA LEU A 654 -50.66 9.69 -22.24
C LEU A 654 -51.25 8.35 -22.73
N LYS A 655 -50.79 7.88 -23.89
CA LYS A 655 -51.14 6.57 -24.46
C LYS A 655 -49.97 5.60 -24.34
N LEU A 656 -50.26 4.33 -24.09
CA LEU A 656 -49.24 3.28 -24.07
C LEU A 656 -48.66 3.10 -25.48
N LEU A 657 -47.37 3.36 -25.65
CA LEU A 657 -46.65 3.18 -26.92
C LEU A 657 -46.03 1.80 -27.00
N LYS A 658 -45.43 1.34 -25.89
CA LYS A 658 -44.74 0.05 -25.85
C LYS A 658 -44.77 -0.57 -24.46
N LYS A 659 -44.83 -1.90 -24.45
CA LYS A 659 -44.69 -2.73 -23.26
C LYS A 659 -43.66 -3.82 -23.55
N VAL A 660 -42.63 -3.93 -22.72
CA VAL A 660 -41.51 -4.89 -22.87
C VAL A 660 -41.36 -5.70 -21.59
N THR A 661 -41.13 -7.00 -21.75
CA THR A 661 -40.80 -7.92 -20.67
C THR A 661 -39.40 -8.46 -20.94
N PRO A 662 -38.36 -7.96 -20.27
CA PRO A 662 -37.01 -8.50 -20.41
C PRO A 662 -36.94 -10.00 -20.04
N PRO A 663 -35.97 -10.75 -20.60
CA PRO A 663 -35.78 -12.15 -20.24
C PRO A 663 -35.46 -12.28 -18.74
N ALA A 664 -35.97 -13.33 -18.12
CA ALA A 664 -35.70 -13.61 -16.71
C ALA A 664 -34.22 -13.97 -16.49
N ASP A 665 -33.63 -13.42 -15.44
CA ASP A 665 -32.25 -13.70 -15.06
C ASP A 665 -32.08 -15.15 -14.59
N LYS A 666 -30.92 -15.73 -14.90
CA LYS A 666 -30.50 -17.09 -14.52
C LYS A 666 -29.51 -17.03 -13.36
N LYS A 667 -29.31 -18.16 -12.69
CA LYS A 667 -28.44 -18.27 -11.51
C LYS A 667 -26.99 -17.85 -11.79
N ASP A 668 -26.46 -18.25 -12.94
CA ASP A 668 -25.04 -18.08 -13.29
C ASP A 668 -24.80 -16.94 -14.29
N ASP A 669 -25.76 -16.03 -14.41
CA ASP A 669 -25.62 -14.86 -15.28
C ASP A 669 -24.54 -13.89 -14.74
N PRO A 670 -23.61 -13.42 -15.59
CA PRO A 670 -22.56 -12.50 -15.17
C PRO A 670 -23.10 -11.12 -14.81
N VAL A 671 -22.36 -10.41 -13.96
CA VAL A 671 -22.60 -8.99 -13.65
C VAL A 671 -22.33 -8.16 -14.90
N THR A 672 -23.39 -7.53 -15.42
CA THR A 672 -23.35 -6.87 -16.73
C THR A 672 -24.34 -5.72 -16.76
N THR A 673 -23.97 -4.64 -17.45
CA THR A 673 -24.88 -3.58 -17.87
C THR A 673 -25.67 -4.01 -19.10
N MET A 674 -26.98 -3.82 -19.08
CA MET A 674 -27.93 -4.24 -20.11
C MET A 674 -28.65 -3.01 -20.68
N ASP A 675 -28.77 -2.94 -22.00
CA ASP A 675 -29.61 -1.94 -22.66
C ASP A 675 -30.96 -2.59 -23.05
N ILE A 676 -32.05 -2.11 -22.44
CA ILE A 676 -33.42 -2.54 -22.73
C ILE A 676 -33.98 -1.65 -23.83
N ASN A 677 -34.08 -2.17 -25.04
CA ASN A 677 -34.60 -1.45 -26.20
C ASN A 677 -36.13 -1.56 -26.27
N CYS A 678 -36.80 -0.41 -26.35
CA CYS A 678 -38.25 -0.30 -26.45
C CYS A 678 -38.64 0.38 -27.76
N ASP A 679 -38.72 -0.37 -28.86
CA ASP A 679 -39.09 0.14 -30.18
C ASP A 679 -40.61 0.15 -30.42
N PHE A 680 -41.13 1.23 -30.99
CA PHE A 680 -42.54 1.46 -31.32
C PHE A 680 -42.69 2.27 -32.63
N PRO A 681 -43.89 2.30 -33.24
CA PRO A 681 -44.13 3.12 -34.43
C PRO A 681 -43.80 4.59 -34.19
N LEU A 682 -43.25 5.28 -35.19
CA LEU A 682 -42.88 6.69 -35.10
C LEU A 682 -44.07 7.54 -34.64
N THR A 683 -43.93 8.17 -33.48
CA THR A 683 -45.02 8.91 -32.82
C THR A 683 -44.54 10.29 -32.38
N GLN A 684 -45.33 11.33 -32.67
CA GLN A 684 -45.08 12.67 -32.16
C GLN A 684 -45.43 12.75 -30.67
N VAL A 685 -44.45 13.12 -29.84
CA VAL A 685 -44.61 13.23 -28.39
C VAL A 685 -43.97 14.50 -27.83
N SER A 686 -44.64 15.14 -26.87
CA SER A 686 -44.03 16.18 -26.02
C SER A 686 -43.65 15.64 -24.64
N TYR A 687 -44.32 14.57 -24.20
CA TYR A 687 -44.12 13.92 -22.92
C TYR A 687 -43.98 12.43 -23.10
N VAL A 688 -43.07 11.83 -22.34
CA VAL A 688 -42.88 10.38 -22.23
C VAL A 688 -42.89 9.98 -20.78
N LYS A 689 -43.74 9.03 -20.41
CA LYS A 689 -43.77 8.41 -19.08
C LYS A 689 -43.21 6.99 -19.17
N ILE A 690 -42.22 6.71 -18.34
CA ILE A 690 -41.52 5.43 -18.27
C ILE A 690 -41.86 4.80 -16.93
N MET A 691 -42.39 3.57 -16.96
CA MET A 691 -42.66 2.79 -15.77
C MET A 691 -41.90 1.48 -15.82
N MET A 692 -41.17 1.16 -14.75
CA MET A 692 -40.44 -0.09 -14.64
C MET A 692 -40.82 -0.80 -13.34
N THR A 693 -41.42 -1.97 -13.48
CA THR A 693 -41.86 -2.78 -12.34
C THR A 693 -40.79 -3.79 -11.99
N GLN A 694 -40.40 -3.86 -10.71
CA GLN A 694 -39.42 -4.84 -10.25
C GLN A 694 -39.92 -6.28 -10.38
N THR A 695 -38.96 -7.19 -10.51
CA THR A 695 -39.22 -8.62 -10.38
C THR A 695 -39.19 -9.06 -8.91
N THR A 696 -39.75 -10.23 -8.65
CA THR A 696 -39.61 -10.94 -7.37
C THR A 696 -38.45 -11.93 -7.47
N LEU A 697 -37.66 -12.04 -6.41
CA LEU A 697 -36.50 -12.91 -6.39
C LEU A 697 -36.92 -14.38 -6.62
N PRO A 698 -36.30 -15.07 -7.59
CA PRO A 698 -36.74 -16.39 -8.02
C PRO A 698 -36.43 -17.48 -6.98
N PRO A 699 -37.04 -18.68 -7.09
CA PRO A 699 -36.90 -19.75 -6.09
C PRO A 699 -35.47 -20.20 -5.82
N TRP A 700 -34.57 -20.08 -6.81
CA TRP A 700 -33.17 -20.47 -6.69
C TRP A 700 -32.30 -19.45 -5.94
N HIS A 701 -32.81 -18.22 -5.70
CA HIS A 701 -32.06 -17.15 -5.06
C HIS A 701 -32.21 -17.21 -3.52
N PRO A 702 -31.15 -16.92 -2.72
CA PRO A 702 -31.22 -16.96 -1.26
C PRO A 702 -32.34 -16.10 -0.65
N GLY A 703 -32.63 -14.95 -1.28
CA GLY A 703 -33.70 -14.02 -0.90
C GLY A 703 -35.09 -14.31 -1.51
N LYS A 704 -35.37 -15.55 -1.94
CA LYS A 704 -36.60 -15.92 -2.67
C LYS A 704 -37.88 -15.29 -2.10
N GLY A 705 -38.76 -14.82 -2.99
CA GLY A 705 -40.04 -14.22 -2.64
C GLY A 705 -39.98 -12.73 -2.26
N ASN A 706 -38.82 -12.18 -1.91
CA ASN A 706 -38.66 -10.74 -1.71
C ASN A 706 -38.59 -9.99 -3.06
N ARG A 707 -38.82 -8.67 -3.04
CA ARG A 707 -38.62 -7.82 -4.22
C ARG A 707 -37.14 -7.67 -4.54
N ALA A 708 -36.80 -7.76 -5.82
CA ALA A 708 -35.44 -7.49 -6.28
C ALA A 708 -35.15 -5.99 -6.34
N TRP A 709 -33.87 -5.63 -6.25
CA TRP A 709 -33.43 -4.28 -6.58
C TRP A 709 -33.50 -4.06 -8.10
N LEU A 710 -33.98 -2.89 -8.49
CA LEU A 710 -33.94 -2.38 -9.85
C LEU A 710 -32.98 -1.19 -9.91
N PHE A 711 -32.01 -1.25 -10.81
CA PHE A 711 -30.97 -0.23 -10.99
C PHE A 711 -31.01 0.29 -12.43
N VAL A 712 -31.08 1.62 -12.58
CA VAL A 712 -31.16 2.31 -13.87
C VAL A 712 -30.17 3.47 -13.89
N ASP A 713 -29.41 3.61 -14.97
CA ASP A 713 -28.40 4.68 -15.14
C ASP A 713 -28.82 5.71 -16.19
N GLU A 714 -29.34 5.30 -17.35
CA GLU A 714 -29.53 6.19 -18.50
C GLU A 714 -30.80 5.88 -19.32
N LEU A 715 -31.44 6.92 -19.85
CA LEU A 715 -32.59 6.89 -20.76
C LEU A 715 -32.23 7.60 -22.07
N LEU A 716 -32.20 6.85 -23.16
CA LEU A 716 -31.83 7.33 -24.49
C LEU A 716 -33.06 7.39 -25.39
N PHE A 717 -33.26 8.51 -26.08
CA PHE A 717 -34.47 8.79 -26.88
C PHE A 717 -34.11 8.91 -28.36
N ASN A 718 -34.65 8.03 -29.20
CA ASN A 718 -34.28 7.89 -30.62
C ASN A 718 -35.45 7.79 -31.59
#